data_AF-A0AB34FMZ0-F1
#
_entry.id   AF-A0AB34FMZ0-F1
#
_cell.length_a   1.000
_cell.length_b   1.000
_cell.length_c   1.000
_cell.angle_alpha   90.00
_cell.angle_beta   90.00
_cell.angle_gamma   90.00
#
_symmetry.space_group_name_H-M   'P 1'
#
loop_
_entity.id
_entity.type
_entity.pdbx_description
1 polymer ?
#
loop_
_entity_poly.entity_id
_entity_poly.type
_entity_poly.pdbx_seq_one_letter_code
_entity_poly.pdbx_strand_id
1 'polypeptide(L)'
;MRTLPLLQLALWASCVSAFFPFAPDWLQEQDATIAAREERRNVDAEDVSGFSLDLERKPDLTARTPSERAAQEAKRLASKYGRSQSVGAETHPDVAKRSNQYQVMQATDPSNDMTAGINQDGADYSYFVKVKLGSKGKSMYMLVDTGAGSSWVMGSQCTDKACTMHDTFGPGDSTTFKDANKDFSISYGSGTVRGTLARDTISLAGVTFTYTFGLASNTSDDFTRFAFDGILGLSMSQGANDNFVKSMADAKKLDKNMFAVALNRASDGTNTGEIRFGSTNKDKYTGDITYTSVSSSDGDWAIPIDDVAYGGSKAQAGGVKSYIDTGTSFIFGPADLVKKVHSVIPGSESSDGLTYTVPCDSNKPLTLTFSGVDFTISAKDWVSPKDSSGECTSNIYGHEVVTGAWLLGDTFLKNVYAVFDRDQRRIGFAKLAGASQTSSSSSLGSTSATGTSTTLTTGVSSQQSSKPTMGLGGHETQSGGTSATGTAAKATETSHSDVQGRTEDSHTMIPAKSNGEPTRHEEGRGLLSGDYEEDDLGTHTGIDGHGHGDGVADDDKSAAGPQKSPRTPHRVQFDLTPEVIGASNGSAGGRMSYSSSDEASRSFDMDIAEGQGGRHHHRVPLLTDMEAPSVAVANAWGDRDDDDVDDAADELHAEMRRPKSGLKSAFMNMANSIIGAGIIGQPYAIRQAGLLAGILLLVGLTVVVDWTICLIVINSKLSGTSSFQGTVEHCFGRAGLIAISVAQWVFAFGGMVAFGVIVGDTIPHVLLAIWPDLAQVPVIGLLTDRRVAIAVFVMGVSYPLTLYRDIAKLAKASTFALIGMMVIVSTVLIQGAFVPSESRGSFNVSLLTINGGFFQAIGVISFAFVCHHNSLLIYGSLRTPTIDNFSRVTHYSTGVSMLACLIMALAGFLTFGDKTLGNVLNNFPSDNSMVNVARLFFGLNMLTTLPLEAFVCREVMLTYWYPDEPFNLRRHLVFSTALVAGATGISLLTCDLGVVFELVGATSAVAMAYILPPMCYIKLTTRSWRTYMAYAVVVFGVAVMVISVIQAVGKIINGAFSPYSPTPVRGYN
;
A
#
# COMPACT_ATOMS: atom_id res chain seq x y z
N MET A 1 39.27 36.51 13.66
CA MET A 1 38.80 35.95 14.96
C MET A 1 37.33 36.24 15.26
N ARG A 2 36.77 37.45 15.07
CA ARG A 2 35.33 37.71 15.33
C ARG A 2 34.34 37.08 14.32
N THR A 3 34.82 36.64 13.15
CA THR A 3 33.98 36.10 12.06
C THR A 3 33.54 34.64 12.26
N LEU A 4 34.32 33.81 12.95
CA LEU A 4 34.01 32.38 13.07
C LEU A 4 32.77 32.11 13.96
N PRO A 5 32.60 32.76 15.14
CA PRO A 5 31.38 32.61 15.93
C PRO A 5 30.15 33.17 15.22
N LEU A 6 30.30 34.25 14.43
CA LEU A 6 29.22 34.78 13.60
C LEU A 6 28.85 33.83 12.44
N LEU A 7 29.82 33.13 11.84
CA LEU A 7 29.54 32.10 10.84
C LEU A 7 28.85 30.88 11.46
N GLN A 8 29.21 30.50 12.68
CA GLN A 8 28.54 29.44 13.45
C GLN A 8 27.13 29.85 13.91
N LEU A 9 26.93 31.10 14.34
CA LEU A 9 25.59 31.63 14.63
C LEU A 9 24.74 31.75 13.36
N ALA A 10 25.33 32.12 12.22
CA ALA A 10 24.64 32.15 10.94
C ALA A 10 24.28 30.75 10.44
N LEU A 11 25.14 29.75 10.67
CA LEU A 11 24.82 28.33 10.44
C LEU A 11 23.70 27.86 11.36
N TRP A 12 23.76 28.17 12.67
CA TRP A 12 22.67 27.86 13.62
C TRP A 12 21.35 28.54 13.22
N ALA A 13 21.38 29.83 12.88
CA ALA A 13 20.20 30.56 12.40
C ALA A 13 19.68 30.00 11.07
N SER A 14 20.56 29.58 10.16
CA SER A 14 20.16 28.90 8.92
C SER A 14 19.52 27.54 9.19
N CYS A 15 20.02 26.79 10.17
CA CYS A 15 19.35 25.56 10.64
C CYS A 15 17.99 25.86 11.28
N VAL A 16 17.87 26.90 12.12
CA VAL A 16 16.57 27.30 12.71
C VAL A 16 15.59 27.74 11.61
N SER A 17 16.01 28.52 10.61
CA SER A 17 15.18 28.89 9.45
C SER A 17 14.80 27.66 8.59
N ALA A 18 15.65 26.65 8.51
CA ALA A 18 15.31 25.37 7.87
C ALA A 18 14.29 24.53 8.67
N PHE A 19 14.08 24.83 9.96
CA PHE A 19 13.02 24.27 10.81
C PHE A 19 11.79 25.20 10.96
N PHE A 20 11.86 26.47 10.56
CA PHE A 20 10.77 27.45 10.58
C PHE A 20 10.35 28.03 9.20
N PRO A 21 9.98 27.21 8.20
CA PRO A 21 9.38 27.68 6.95
C PRO A 21 7.84 27.63 7.00
N PHE A 22 7.19 28.28 7.98
CA PHE A 22 5.72 28.31 8.06
C PHE A 22 5.17 29.58 8.73
N ALA A 23 4.61 30.47 7.91
CA ALA A 23 3.48 31.29 8.33
C ALA A 23 2.22 30.41 8.23
N PRO A 24 1.23 30.50 9.15
CA PRO A 24 0.01 29.70 9.06
C PRO A 24 -0.76 29.98 7.77
N ASP A 25 -1.36 28.95 7.17
CA ASP A 25 -2.14 29.10 5.92
C ASP A 25 -3.29 30.12 6.09
N TRP A 26 -3.96 30.11 7.26
CA TRP A 26 -5.00 31.09 7.61
C TRP A 26 -4.49 32.54 7.70
N LEU A 27 -3.18 32.75 7.87
CA LEU A 27 -2.59 34.09 7.86
C LEU A 27 -2.46 34.60 6.42
N GLN A 28 -2.04 33.74 5.48
CA GLN A 28 -2.07 34.07 4.04
C GLN A 28 -3.50 34.26 3.54
N GLU A 29 -4.45 33.46 4.02
CA GLU A 29 -5.87 33.59 3.67
C GLU A 29 -6.50 34.86 4.27
N GLN A 30 -6.10 35.25 5.48
CA GLN A 30 -6.53 36.50 6.12
C GLN A 30 -5.90 37.72 5.45
N ASP A 31 -4.60 37.70 5.15
CA ASP A 31 -3.91 38.76 4.41
C ASP A 31 -4.46 38.89 2.98
N ALA A 32 -4.76 37.79 2.29
CA ALA A 32 -5.44 37.81 0.98
C ALA A 32 -6.88 38.36 1.08
N THR A 33 -7.61 38.05 2.14
CA THR A 33 -8.97 38.58 2.38
C THR A 33 -8.95 40.06 2.76
N ILE A 34 -7.88 40.55 3.41
CA ILE A 34 -7.65 41.97 3.70
C ILE A 34 -7.24 42.70 2.41
N ALA A 35 -6.29 42.16 1.64
CA ALA A 35 -5.89 42.70 0.35
C ALA A 35 -7.09 42.81 -0.61
N ALA A 36 -7.90 41.76 -0.76
CA ALA A 36 -9.13 41.79 -1.57
C ALA A 36 -10.22 42.76 -1.04
N ARG A 37 -10.09 43.27 0.20
CA ARG A 37 -10.94 44.33 0.79
C ARG A 37 -10.40 45.74 0.59
N GLU A 38 -9.08 45.90 0.49
CA GLU A 38 -8.41 47.18 0.22
C GLU A 38 -8.32 47.46 -1.29
N GLU A 39 -8.05 46.43 -2.09
CA GLU A 39 -8.07 46.47 -3.56
C GLU A 39 -9.47 46.83 -4.10
N ARG A 40 -10.54 46.34 -3.47
CA ARG A 40 -11.93 46.79 -3.71
C ARG A 40 -12.23 48.23 -3.30
N ARG A 41 -11.27 48.98 -2.75
CA ARG A 41 -11.44 50.36 -2.26
C ARG A 41 -10.48 51.38 -2.90
N ASN A 42 -9.48 50.93 -3.66
CA ASN A 42 -8.43 51.77 -4.27
C ASN A 42 -8.40 51.71 -5.81
N VAL A 43 -9.52 51.41 -6.47
CA VAL A 43 -9.66 51.58 -7.93
C VAL A 43 -9.92 53.06 -8.26
N ASP A 44 -8.91 53.91 -8.06
CA ASP A 44 -8.80 55.31 -8.56
C ASP A 44 -7.40 55.91 -8.23
N ALA A 45 -6.32 55.31 -8.77
CA ALA A 45 -4.96 55.89 -8.75
C ALA A 45 -4.08 55.32 -9.88
N GLU A 46 -3.04 56.06 -10.31
CA GLU A 46 -2.26 55.80 -11.53
C GLU A 46 -0.95 55.02 -11.32
N ASP A 47 -0.62 54.23 -12.35
CA ASP A 47 0.71 53.93 -12.92
C ASP A 47 1.99 54.10 -12.06
N VAL A 48 2.59 52.96 -11.67
CA VAL A 48 4.05 52.84 -11.45
C VAL A 48 4.52 51.46 -11.95
N SER A 49 5.62 51.43 -12.70
CA SER A 49 6.22 50.19 -13.22
C SER A 49 7.20 49.52 -12.23
N GLY A 50 7.17 48.19 -12.17
CA GLY A 50 8.02 47.37 -11.28
C GLY A 50 8.53 46.11 -11.98
N PHE A 51 9.77 45.72 -11.68
CA PHE A 51 10.48 44.61 -12.35
C PHE A 51 10.21 43.27 -11.63
N SER A 52 9.59 42.31 -12.33
CA SER A 52 9.46 40.92 -11.85
C SER A 52 10.65 40.06 -12.28
N LEU A 53 11.00 39.06 -11.47
CA LEU A 53 12.16 38.20 -11.66
C LEU A 53 11.74 36.75 -11.39
N ASP A 54 11.46 35.99 -12.46
CA ASP A 54 10.94 34.63 -12.36
C ASP A 54 11.99 33.66 -11.78
N LEU A 55 11.61 33.03 -10.66
CA LEU A 55 12.38 31.97 -10.00
C LEU A 55 11.66 30.63 -10.17
N GLU A 56 12.14 29.82 -11.11
CA GLU A 56 11.53 28.54 -11.47
C GLU A 56 11.60 27.52 -10.31
N ARG A 57 10.47 27.30 -9.64
CA ARG A 57 10.32 26.38 -8.50
C ARG A 57 9.94 24.99 -9.00
N LYS A 58 10.74 23.97 -8.64
CA LYS A 58 10.41 22.56 -8.93
C LYS A 58 9.01 22.20 -8.42
N PRO A 59 8.21 21.44 -9.20
CA PRO A 59 6.83 21.11 -8.85
C PRO A 59 6.75 20.17 -7.62
N ASP A 60 5.64 20.29 -6.91
CA ASP A 60 5.38 19.62 -5.63
C ASP A 60 4.73 18.22 -5.81
N LEU A 61 4.86 17.36 -4.81
CA LEU A 61 4.50 15.93 -4.85
C LEU A 61 3.11 15.63 -4.24
N THR A 62 2.22 16.61 -4.23
CA THR A 62 1.02 16.65 -3.36
C THR A 62 -0.29 16.17 -4.01
N ALA A 63 -0.31 15.84 -5.31
CA ALA A 63 -1.49 15.33 -6.02
C ALA A 63 -1.35 13.86 -6.48
N ARG A 64 -2.15 12.95 -5.91
CA ARG A 64 -2.35 11.56 -6.36
C ARG A 64 -3.80 11.13 -6.13
N THR A 65 -4.40 10.43 -7.09
CA THR A 65 -5.83 10.10 -7.12
C THR A 65 -6.21 8.89 -6.27
N PRO A 66 -7.49 8.73 -5.88
CA PRO A 66 -7.99 7.53 -5.19
C PRO A 66 -7.74 6.22 -5.98
N SER A 67 -7.75 6.28 -7.31
CA SER A 67 -7.50 5.12 -8.19
C SER A 67 -6.13 4.47 -7.98
N GLU A 68 -5.07 5.26 -7.74
CA GLU A 68 -3.73 4.72 -7.42
C GLU A 68 -3.66 4.00 -6.06
N ARG A 69 -4.68 4.18 -5.20
CA ARG A 69 -4.77 3.53 -3.88
C ARG A 69 -5.56 2.22 -3.97
N ALA A 70 -6.68 2.21 -4.70
CA ALA A 70 -7.46 1.00 -4.96
C ALA A 70 -6.60 -0.08 -5.66
N ALA A 71 -5.86 0.32 -6.69
CA ALA A 71 -4.89 -0.50 -7.43
C ALA A 71 -3.79 -1.16 -6.58
N GLN A 72 -3.63 -0.74 -5.32
CA GLN A 72 -2.59 -1.20 -4.42
C GLN A 72 -3.09 -2.10 -3.30
N GLU A 73 -4.39 -2.05 -2.99
CA GLU A 73 -5.02 -2.93 -2.00
C GLU A 73 -5.67 -4.14 -2.70
N ALA A 74 -6.09 -4.02 -3.96
CA ALA A 74 -6.33 -5.15 -4.87
C ALA A 74 -5.11 -6.11 -4.88
N LYS A 75 -3.91 -5.54 -5.04
CA LYS A 75 -2.58 -6.22 -5.07
C LYS A 75 -2.26 -7.04 -3.83
N ARG A 76 -2.92 -6.72 -2.72
CA ARG A 76 -2.73 -7.32 -1.40
C ARG A 76 -3.78 -8.37 -1.07
N LEU A 77 -5.03 -8.15 -1.48
CA LEU A 77 -6.06 -9.20 -1.51
C LEU A 77 -5.62 -10.31 -2.47
N ALA A 78 -5.25 -9.93 -3.72
CA ALA A 78 -3.99 -10.32 -4.35
C ALA A 78 -3.45 -11.70 -3.96
N SER A 79 -2.42 -11.64 -3.11
CA SER A 79 -1.56 -12.73 -2.66
C SER A 79 -2.10 -13.53 -1.46
N LYS A 80 -3.28 -13.19 -0.91
CA LYS A 80 -3.77 -13.75 0.37
C LYS A 80 -4.50 -15.10 0.26
N TYR A 81 -5.08 -15.44 -0.91
CA TYR A 81 -6.06 -16.56 -1.03
C TYR A 81 -5.69 -17.68 -2.02
N GLY A 82 -4.54 -17.62 -2.70
CA GLY A 82 -4.14 -18.68 -3.64
C GLY A 82 -3.44 -19.86 -2.96
N ARG A 83 -4.13 -21.00 -2.78
CA ARG A 83 -3.54 -22.27 -2.29
C ARG A 83 -3.73 -23.41 -3.30
N SER A 84 -2.64 -24.11 -3.59
CA SER A 84 -2.57 -25.18 -4.61
C SER A 84 -2.73 -26.57 -3.98
N GLN A 85 -3.25 -27.53 -4.76
CA GLN A 85 -3.07 -28.97 -4.56
C GLN A 85 -2.34 -29.57 -5.77
N SER A 86 -1.50 -30.58 -5.51
CA SER A 86 -0.58 -31.18 -6.49
C SER A 86 -0.70 -32.70 -6.51
N VAL A 87 -0.90 -33.31 -7.68
CA VAL A 87 -0.90 -34.77 -7.88
C VAL A 87 -0.28 -35.11 -9.25
N GLY A 88 0.61 -36.10 -9.27
CA GLY A 88 0.97 -36.86 -10.47
C GLY A 88 1.94 -36.18 -11.44
N ALA A 89 2.86 -36.98 -11.99
CA ALA A 89 3.76 -36.58 -13.07
C ALA A 89 3.77 -37.65 -14.16
N GLU A 90 3.99 -37.27 -15.41
CA GLU A 90 4.81 -38.02 -16.36
C GLU A 90 5.22 -37.14 -17.55
N THR A 91 6.09 -37.63 -18.43
CA THR A 91 7.02 -36.82 -19.24
C THR A 91 6.73 -36.83 -20.75
N HIS A 92 6.88 -35.68 -21.42
CA HIS A 92 7.38 -35.57 -22.81
C HIS A 92 7.94 -34.14 -23.08
N PRO A 93 8.82 -33.94 -24.10
CA PRO A 93 9.60 -32.70 -24.28
C PRO A 93 8.94 -31.61 -25.15
N ASP A 94 9.66 -30.48 -25.27
CA ASP A 94 9.49 -29.39 -26.26
C ASP A 94 8.31 -28.40 -26.14
N VAL A 95 7.95 -28.01 -24.91
CA VAL A 95 7.50 -26.63 -24.62
C VAL A 95 8.19 -26.09 -23.36
N ALA A 96 9.22 -25.25 -23.53
CA ALA A 96 9.97 -24.70 -22.40
C ALA A 96 9.23 -23.55 -21.69
N LYS A 97 9.06 -23.66 -20.37
CA LYS A 97 8.44 -22.67 -19.46
C LYS A 97 6.95 -22.33 -19.69
N ARG A 98 6.07 -23.34 -19.67
CA ARG A 98 4.68 -23.16 -19.18
C ARG A 98 4.38 -24.07 -17.99
N SER A 99 4.65 -23.60 -16.77
CA SER A 99 4.12 -24.19 -15.52
C SER A 99 2.70 -23.71 -15.29
N ASN A 100 1.82 -24.04 -16.23
CA ASN A 100 0.56 -23.35 -16.49
C ASN A 100 -0.54 -23.74 -15.47
N GLN A 101 -0.66 -22.96 -14.38
CA GLN A 101 -1.63 -23.22 -13.31
C GLN A 101 -3.09 -22.89 -13.69
N TYR A 102 -3.32 -22.14 -14.77
CA TYR A 102 -4.65 -21.74 -15.22
C TYR A 102 -5.20 -22.66 -16.32
N GLN A 103 -6.38 -23.22 -16.09
CA GLN A 103 -7.18 -23.76 -17.19
C GLN A 103 -7.70 -22.58 -18.02
N VAL A 104 -7.59 -22.68 -19.34
CA VAL A 104 -8.05 -21.63 -20.27
C VAL A 104 -9.04 -22.28 -21.22
N MET A 105 -10.29 -21.81 -21.19
CA MET A 105 -11.30 -22.21 -22.16
C MET A 105 -11.02 -21.53 -23.51
N GLN A 106 -10.23 -22.23 -24.32
CA GLN A 106 -9.85 -21.82 -25.67
C GLN A 106 -11.09 -21.53 -26.52
N ALA A 107 -11.07 -20.43 -27.26
CA ALA A 107 -12.06 -20.22 -28.31
C ALA A 107 -11.84 -21.22 -29.47
N THR A 108 -12.94 -21.57 -30.14
CA THR A 108 -12.89 -22.26 -31.44
C THR A 108 -12.16 -21.36 -32.44
N ASP A 109 -11.16 -21.88 -33.16
CA ASP A 109 -10.44 -21.11 -34.18
C ASP A 109 -11.41 -20.61 -35.27
N PRO A 110 -11.53 -19.29 -35.50
CA PRO A 110 -12.52 -18.75 -36.43
C PRO A 110 -12.08 -18.97 -37.88
N SER A 111 -13.00 -19.45 -38.72
CA SER A 111 -12.78 -19.69 -40.14
C SER A 111 -12.86 -18.44 -41.02
N ASN A 112 -12.97 -17.25 -40.43
CA ASN A 112 -13.17 -15.99 -41.15
C ASN A 112 -11.90 -15.13 -41.15
N ASP A 113 -11.60 -14.52 -42.29
CA ASP A 113 -10.53 -13.51 -42.40
C ASP A 113 -10.69 -12.38 -41.37
N MET A 114 -9.55 -11.80 -40.95
CA MET A 114 -9.48 -10.70 -39.98
C MET A 114 -10.20 -10.97 -38.65
N THR A 115 -10.35 -12.25 -38.27
CA THR A 115 -11.01 -12.69 -37.03
C THR A 115 -10.01 -13.45 -36.13
N ALA A 116 -10.15 -13.34 -34.81
CA ALA A 116 -9.40 -14.11 -33.81
C ALA A 116 -10.30 -14.56 -32.66
N GLY A 117 -10.11 -15.78 -32.17
CA GLY A 117 -10.89 -16.32 -31.05
C GLY A 117 -10.54 -15.67 -29.71
N ILE A 118 -11.56 -15.29 -28.94
CA ILE A 118 -11.42 -14.73 -27.59
C ILE A 118 -11.50 -15.88 -26.57
N ASN A 119 -10.35 -16.24 -26.02
CA ASN A 119 -10.23 -17.23 -24.95
C ASN A 119 -10.66 -16.59 -23.62
N GLN A 120 -11.00 -17.40 -22.63
CA GLN A 120 -11.27 -16.91 -21.28
C GLN A 120 -10.83 -17.93 -20.21
N ASP A 121 -10.84 -17.51 -18.95
CA ASP A 121 -10.48 -18.30 -17.77
C ASP A 121 -11.48 -19.43 -17.41
N GLY A 122 -12.67 -19.45 -18.01
CA GLY A 122 -13.72 -20.42 -17.69
C GLY A 122 -14.63 -19.98 -16.54
N ALA A 123 -14.49 -18.75 -16.06
CA ALA A 123 -15.30 -18.15 -14.99
C ALA A 123 -15.93 -16.80 -15.39
N ASP A 124 -15.85 -16.41 -16.67
CA ASP A 124 -16.31 -15.12 -17.20
C ASP A 124 -15.68 -13.88 -16.51
N TYR A 125 -14.43 -13.97 -16.03
CA TYR A 125 -13.73 -12.83 -15.40
C TYR A 125 -12.76 -12.10 -16.34
N SER A 126 -12.15 -12.77 -17.31
CA SER A 126 -11.17 -12.17 -18.23
C SER A 126 -11.23 -12.78 -19.64
N TYR A 127 -11.20 -11.91 -20.65
CA TYR A 127 -11.35 -12.25 -22.06
C TYR A 127 -10.13 -11.82 -22.88
N PHE A 128 -9.40 -12.79 -23.45
CA PHE A 128 -8.05 -12.58 -23.98
C PHE A 128 -7.74 -13.34 -25.28
N VAL A 129 -6.99 -12.70 -26.17
CA VAL A 129 -6.67 -13.19 -27.52
C VAL A 129 -5.21 -13.60 -27.64
N LYS A 130 -4.92 -14.54 -28.55
CA LYS A 130 -3.54 -14.91 -28.91
C LYS A 130 -2.97 -13.86 -29.86
N VAL A 131 -2.01 -13.08 -29.38
CA VAL A 131 -1.22 -12.11 -30.16
C VAL A 131 0.16 -12.72 -30.42
N LYS A 132 0.71 -12.56 -31.63
CA LYS A 132 2.08 -12.96 -31.95
C LYS A 132 3.00 -11.73 -31.98
N LEU A 133 4.08 -11.77 -31.21
CA LEU A 133 5.09 -10.71 -31.11
C LEU A 133 6.43 -11.12 -31.71
N GLY A 134 7.11 -10.15 -32.33
CA GLY A 134 8.45 -10.30 -32.86
C GLY A 134 8.56 -11.11 -34.15
N SER A 135 9.74 -11.08 -34.77
CA SER A 135 10.01 -11.82 -36.01
C SER A 135 9.92 -13.35 -35.88
N LYS A 136 10.04 -13.90 -34.66
CA LYS A 136 9.81 -15.32 -34.38
C LYS A 136 8.33 -15.67 -34.13
N GLY A 137 7.44 -14.67 -34.05
CA GLY A 137 6.00 -14.86 -33.86
C GLY A 137 5.62 -15.47 -32.51
N LYS A 138 6.33 -15.11 -31.43
CA LYS A 138 6.09 -15.63 -30.08
C LYS A 138 4.67 -15.31 -29.65
N SER A 139 3.90 -16.34 -29.31
CA SER A 139 2.49 -16.18 -28.95
C SER A 139 2.36 -15.78 -27.48
N MET A 140 1.54 -14.76 -27.22
CA MET A 140 1.21 -14.20 -25.92
C MET A 140 -0.32 -14.12 -25.81
N TYR A 141 -0.91 -14.44 -24.67
CA TYR A 141 -2.28 -14.06 -24.37
C TYR A 141 -2.33 -12.59 -23.97
N MET A 142 -3.21 -11.81 -24.59
CA MET A 142 -3.41 -10.40 -24.22
C MET A 142 -4.88 -10.12 -23.96
N LEU A 143 -5.18 -9.52 -22.80
CA LEU A 143 -6.52 -9.06 -22.41
C LEU A 143 -7.06 -8.10 -23.48
N VAL A 144 -8.30 -8.31 -23.92
CA VAL A 144 -9.00 -7.40 -24.83
C VAL A 144 -9.56 -6.27 -23.98
N ASP A 145 -8.96 -5.08 -24.01
CA ASP A 145 -9.27 -3.98 -23.08
C ASP A 145 -9.65 -2.73 -23.86
N THR A 146 -10.94 -2.37 -23.91
CA THR A 146 -11.42 -1.17 -24.61
C THR A 146 -11.33 0.11 -23.76
N GLY A 147 -11.04 0.01 -22.45
CA GLY A 147 -10.70 1.15 -21.61
C GLY A 147 -9.26 1.66 -21.78
N ALA A 148 -8.30 0.76 -22.00
CA ALA A 148 -6.87 1.08 -22.07
C ALA A 148 -6.44 1.72 -23.39
N GLY A 149 -5.56 2.74 -23.29
CA GLY A 149 -4.95 3.42 -24.44
C GLY A 149 -3.64 2.76 -24.90
N SER A 150 -2.96 2.02 -24.01
CA SER A 150 -1.70 1.33 -24.27
C SER A 150 -1.78 -0.18 -24.10
N SER A 151 -0.91 -0.87 -24.87
CA SER A 151 -0.67 -2.30 -24.74
C SER A 151 0.68 -2.60 -24.11
N TRP A 152 0.82 -3.71 -23.38
CA TRP A 152 2.09 -4.16 -22.79
C TRP A 152 2.10 -5.67 -22.56
N VAL A 153 3.29 -6.25 -22.38
CA VAL A 153 3.50 -7.66 -22.03
C VAL A 153 4.59 -7.83 -20.95
N MET A 154 4.58 -8.98 -20.27
CA MET A 154 5.65 -9.39 -19.34
C MET A 154 7.01 -9.42 -20.06
N GLY A 155 8.02 -8.72 -19.54
CA GLY A 155 9.37 -8.70 -20.12
C GLY A 155 10.26 -9.82 -19.59
N SER A 156 11.13 -10.37 -20.44
CA SER A 156 11.97 -11.54 -20.12
C SER A 156 13.09 -11.29 -19.10
N GLN A 157 13.30 -10.04 -18.70
CA GLN A 157 14.19 -9.63 -17.60
C GLN A 157 13.43 -9.41 -16.27
N CYS A 158 12.10 -9.45 -16.28
CA CYS A 158 11.29 -9.29 -15.07
C CYS A 158 11.35 -10.56 -14.21
N THR A 159 11.57 -10.39 -12.92
CA THR A 159 11.70 -11.48 -11.94
C THR A 159 10.60 -11.50 -10.87
N ASP A 160 9.61 -10.62 -10.98
CA ASP A 160 8.42 -10.63 -10.14
C ASP A 160 7.57 -11.88 -10.39
N LYS A 161 6.78 -12.26 -9.37
CA LYS A 161 5.97 -13.49 -9.37
C LYS A 161 5.12 -13.64 -10.64
N ALA A 162 4.41 -12.59 -11.08
CA ALA A 162 3.59 -12.63 -12.30
C ALA A 162 4.42 -12.94 -13.56
N CYS A 163 5.59 -12.30 -13.71
CA CYS A 163 6.52 -12.54 -14.81
C CYS A 163 7.14 -13.94 -14.78
N THR A 164 7.26 -14.58 -13.60
CA THR A 164 7.74 -15.96 -13.51
C THR A 164 6.67 -17.02 -13.80
N MET A 165 5.39 -16.63 -13.82
CA MET A 165 4.24 -17.51 -14.06
C MET A 165 3.72 -17.47 -15.52
N HIS A 166 3.90 -16.33 -16.19
CA HIS A 166 3.40 -16.05 -17.54
C HIS A 166 4.48 -16.22 -18.62
N ASP A 167 4.05 -16.27 -19.88
CA ASP A 167 4.99 -16.14 -21.00
C ASP A 167 5.58 -14.73 -21.01
N THR A 168 6.89 -14.62 -21.21
CA THR A 168 7.62 -13.33 -21.25
C THR A 168 8.20 -13.07 -22.63
N PHE A 169 8.15 -11.84 -23.12
CA PHE A 169 8.79 -11.41 -24.38
C PHE A 169 10.10 -10.64 -24.14
N GLY A 170 11.00 -10.55 -25.12
CA GLY A 170 12.16 -9.65 -25.06
C GLY A 170 13.18 -9.85 -26.20
N PRO A 171 14.40 -9.28 -26.08
CA PRO A 171 15.39 -9.27 -27.16
C PRO A 171 15.79 -10.66 -27.70
N GLY A 172 15.80 -11.68 -26.84
CA GLY A 172 16.09 -13.06 -27.26
C GLY A 172 14.98 -13.69 -28.12
N ASP A 173 13.76 -13.16 -28.08
CA ASP A 173 12.59 -13.68 -28.78
C ASP A 173 12.40 -13.08 -30.19
N SER A 174 13.20 -12.09 -30.60
CA SER A 174 13.00 -11.42 -31.90
C SER A 174 14.25 -10.75 -32.45
N THR A 175 14.48 -10.94 -33.75
CA THR A 175 15.51 -10.23 -34.52
C THR A 175 15.07 -8.86 -35.02
N THR A 176 13.78 -8.51 -34.89
CA THR A 176 13.24 -7.18 -35.23
C THR A 176 13.03 -6.28 -34.00
N PHE A 177 13.37 -6.78 -32.80
CA PHE A 177 13.27 -6.06 -31.54
C PHE A 177 14.09 -4.76 -31.55
N LYS A 178 13.48 -3.66 -31.14
CA LYS A 178 14.17 -2.39 -30.85
C LYS A 178 13.71 -1.86 -29.50
N ASP A 179 14.65 -1.71 -28.57
CA ASP A 179 14.39 -0.94 -27.36
C ASP A 179 14.25 0.54 -27.72
N ALA A 180 13.23 1.22 -27.21
CA ALA A 180 13.05 2.65 -27.39
C ALA A 180 13.74 3.48 -26.29
N ASN A 181 14.29 2.83 -25.25
CA ASN A 181 14.94 3.44 -24.08
C ASN A 181 14.10 4.56 -23.43
N LYS A 182 12.77 4.42 -23.47
CA LYS A 182 11.80 5.32 -22.85
C LYS A 182 11.00 4.52 -21.81
N ASP A 183 11.02 4.97 -20.57
CA ASP A 183 10.26 4.35 -19.49
C ASP A 183 8.74 4.49 -19.70
N PHE A 184 7.99 3.49 -19.23
CA PHE A 184 6.55 3.58 -19.02
C PHE A 184 6.18 3.07 -17.62
N SER A 185 5.11 3.65 -17.08
CA SER A 185 4.47 3.24 -15.83
C SER A 185 2.98 3.43 -16.02
N ILE A 186 2.19 2.37 -15.80
CA ILE A 186 0.73 2.39 -15.89
C ILE A 186 0.13 1.86 -14.58
N SER A 187 -0.93 2.52 -14.14
CA SER A 187 -1.77 2.11 -13.01
C SER A 187 -3.19 1.83 -13.52
N TYR A 188 -3.59 0.57 -13.54
CA TYR A 188 -4.97 0.11 -13.73
C TYR A 188 -5.68 0.09 -12.38
N GLY A 189 -7.02 0.15 -12.36
CA GLY A 189 -7.78 0.02 -11.10
C GLY A 189 -7.51 -1.29 -10.34
N SER A 190 -7.02 -2.31 -11.05
CA SER A 190 -6.67 -3.64 -10.58
C SER A 190 -5.15 -3.94 -10.56
N GLY A 191 -4.26 -2.96 -10.71
CA GLY A 191 -2.81 -3.22 -10.57
C GLY A 191 -1.87 -2.26 -11.30
N THR A 192 -0.56 -2.41 -11.10
CA THR A 192 0.50 -1.54 -11.63
C THR A 192 1.54 -2.28 -12.47
N VAL A 193 1.99 -1.68 -13.58
CA VAL A 193 3.08 -2.19 -14.43
C VAL A 193 4.11 -1.08 -14.72
N ARG A 194 5.39 -1.45 -14.82
CA ARG A 194 6.52 -0.57 -15.16
C ARG A 194 7.54 -1.28 -16.04
N GLY A 195 8.23 -0.52 -16.90
CA GLY A 195 9.33 -1.02 -17.71
C GLY A 195 9.76 -0.02 -18.78
N THR A 196 10.36 -0.51 -19.87
CA THR A 196 10.71 0.29 -21.04
C THR A 196 9.74 0.04 -22.20
N LEU A 197 9.63 0.99 -23.12
CA LEU A 197 8.92 0.79 -24.38
C LEU A 197 9.78 0.01 -25.38
N ALA A 198 9.21 -1.04 -25.95
CA ALA A 198 9.81 -1.80 -27.04
C ALA A 198 9.03 -1.57 -28.33
N ARG A 199 9.73 -1.47 -29.46
CA ARG A 199 9.13 -1.42 -30.80
C ARG A 199 9.49 -2.68 -31.57
N ASP A 200 8.48 -3.43 -31.99
CA ASP A 200 8.66 -4.67 -32.75
C ASP A 200 7.43 -4.95 -33.63
N THR A 201 7.40 -6.11 -34.29
CA THR A 201 6.28 -6.61 -35.07
C THR A 201 5.21 -7.19 -34.16
N ILE A 202 3.95 -6.81 -34.38
CA ILE A 202 2.75 -7.40 -33.76
C ILE A 202 1.89 -8.04 -34.85
N SER A 203 1.26 -9.18 -34.56
CA SER A 203 0.32 -9.85 -35.45
C SER A 203 -0.87 -10.40 -34.65
N LEU A 204 -2.08 -9.99 -35.05
CA LEU A 204 -3.36 -10.41 -34.48
C LEU A 204 -4.36 -10.59 -35.64
N ALA A 205 -5.17 -11.65 -35.61
CA ALA A 205 -6.20 -11.91 -36.62
C ALA A 205 -5.68 -11.89 -38.08
N GLY A 206 -4.42 -12.30 -38.31
CA GLY A 206 -3.75 -12.22 -39.62
C GLY A 206 -3.23 -10.83 -40.01
N VAL A 207 -3.56 -9.77 -39.27
CA VAL A 207 -3.11 -8.41 -39.52
C VAL A 207 -1.78 -8.17 -38.79
N THR A 208 -0.70 -8.03 -39.56
CA THR A 208 0.67 -7.84 -39.05
C THR A 208 1.22 -6.44 -39.33
N PHE A 209 1.74 -5.74 -38.33
CA PHE A 209 2.33 -4.39 -38.46
C PHE A 209 3.42 -4.13 -37.39
N THR A 210 4.15 -3.02 -37.49
CA THR A 210 5.13 -2.59 -36.47
C THR A 210 4.46 -1.68 -35.45
N TYR A 211 4.68 -1.94 -34.16
CA TYR A 211 3.98 -1.30 -33.06
C TYR A 211 4.91 -1.07 -31.86
N THR A 212 4.67 -0.01 -31.06
CA THR A 212 5.38 0.23 -29.80
C THR A 212 4.50 -0.14 -28.62
N PHE A 213 4.95 -1.10 -27.82
CA PHE A 213 4.25 -1.60 -26.63
C PHE A 213 5.15 -1.54 -25.39
N GLY A 214 4.56 -1.66 -24.22
CA GLY A 214 5.29 -1.72 -22.95
C GLY A 214 5.93 -3.09 -22.74
N LEU A 215 7.22 -3.12 -22.40
CA LEU A 215 7.95 -4.33 -21.98
C LEU A 215 8.18 -4.26 -20.46
N ALA A 216 7.35 -4.98 -19.70
CA ALA A 216 7.35 -4.86 -18.26
C ALA A 216 8.63 -5.42 -17.61
N SER A 217 9.34 -4.60 -16.83
CA SER A 217 10.46 -5.02 -15.97
C SER A 217 10.05 -5.19 -14.51
N ASN A 218 8.95 -4.54 -14.08
CA ASN A 218 8.34 -4.68 -12.77
C ASN A 218 6.81 -4.68 -12.86
N THR A 219 6.14 -5.59 -12.15
CA THR A 219 4.70 -5.87 -12.32
C THR A 219 3.93 -5.96 -11.00
N SER A 220 2.73 -6.53 -11.05
CA SER A 220 1.85 -6.71 -9.91
C SER A 220 1.53 -8.15 -9.63
N ASP A 221 1.46 -8.47 -8.34
CA ASP A 221 0.86 -9.72 -7.87
C ASP A 221 -0.61 -9.86 -8.27
N ASP A 222 -1.32 -8.76 -8.59
CA ASP A 222 -2.64 -8.81 -9.25
C ASP A 222 -2.63 -9.66 -10.51
N PHE A 223 -1.65 -9.43 -11.38
CA PHE A 223 -1.48 -10.19 -12.62
C PHE A 223 -1.08 -11.65 -12.37
N THR A 224 -0.87 -12.09 -11.12
CA THR A 224 -0.76 -13.53 -10.82
C THR A 224 -2.10 -14.24 -10.82
N ARG A 225 -3.24 -13.53 -10.82
CA ARG A 225 -4.61 -14.10 -10.78
C ARG A 225 -5.26 -14.35 -12.13
N PHE A 226 -4.78 -13.70 -13.18
CA PHE A 226 -5.33 -13.83 -14.53
C PHE A 226 -4.49 -14.82 -15.35
N ALA A 227 -5.01 -15.24 -16.50
CA ALA A 227 -4.35 -16.18 -17.41
C ALA A 227 -3.72 -15.50 -18.65
N PHE A 228 -3.63 -14.16 -18.65
CA PHE A 228 -3.07 -13.37 -19.74
C PHE A 228 -1.65 -12.89 -19.45
N ASP A 229 -0.81 -12.86 -20.49
CA ASP A 229 0.60 -12.48 -20.43
C ASP A 229 0.83 -10.96 -20.66
N GLY A 230 -0.26 -10.21 -20.87
CA GLY A 230 -0.26 -8.76 -21.10
C GLY A 230 -1.66 -8.19 -21.38
N ILE A 231 -1.74 -6.88 -21.65
CA ILE A 231 -3.00 -6.18 -21.98
C ILE A 231 -2.88 -5.58 -23.39
N LEU A 232 -3.93 -5.69 -24.20
CA LEU A 232 -4.08 -5.10 -25.53
C LEU A 232 -5.07 -3.92 -25.45
N GLY A 233 -4.55 -2.69 -25.42
CA GLY A 233 -5.37 -1.48 -25.33
C GLY A 233 -6.05 -1.12 -26.64
N LEU A 234 -7.38 -1.08 -26.63
CA LEU A 234 -8.27 -0.86 -27.78
C LEU A 234 -9.11 0.42 -27.68
N SER A 235 -8.86 1.30 -26.71
CA SER A 235 -9.40 2.67 -26.70
C SER A 235 -8.93 3.47 -27.93
N MET A 236 -9.57 4.59 -28.26
CA MET A 236 -9.02 5.59 -29.20
C MET A 236 -8.17 6.65 -28.48
N SER A 237 -8.16 6.67 -27.14
CA SER A 237 -7.37 7.60 -26.35
C SER A 237 -5.87 7.28 -26.39
N GLN A 238 -5.03 8.28 -26.12
CA GLN A 238 -3.58 8.19 -26.24
C GLN A 238 -2.96 7.72 -24.91
N GLY A 239 -2.61 6.43 -24.83
CA GLY A 239 -1.88 5.86 -23.69
C GLY A 239 -0.39 6.22 -23.64
N ALA A 240 0.37 5.55 -22.78
CA ALA A 240 1.79 5.75 -22.59
C ALA A 240 2.68 5.43 -23.82
N ASN A 241 2.19 4.63 -24.77
CA ASN A 241 2.85 4.18 -25.99
C ASN A 241 1.98 4.39 -27.25
N ASP A 242 2.31 3.76 -28.39
CA ASP A 242 1.53 3.93 -29.61
C ASP A 242 0.08 3.44 -29.37
N ASN A 243 -0.94 4.20 -29.77
CA ASN A 243 -2.33 3.70 -29.72
C ASN A 243 -2.51 2.58 -30.75
N PHE A 244 -3.00 1.41 -30.33
CA PHE A 244 -3.08 0.21 -31.20
C PHE A 244 -4.06 0.39 -32.36
N VAL A 245 -5.27 0.87 -32.09
CA VAL A 245 -6.32 1.04 -33.11
C VAL A 245 -5.89 2.05 -34.18
N LYS A 246 -5.23 3.14 -33.77
CA LYS A 246 -4.58 4.09 -34.66
C LYS A 246 -3.46 3.42 -35.47
N SER A 247 -2.58 2.65 -34.83
CA SER A 247 -1.44 2.00 -35.51
C SER A 247 -1.89 0.97 -36.55
N MET A 248 -2.97 0.24 -36.27
CA MET A 248 -3.60 -0.69 -37.22
C MET A 248 -4.26 0.05 -38.40
N ALA A 249 -4.90 1.20 -38.15
CA ALA A 249 -5.44 2.08 -39.18
C ALA A 249 -4.34 2.70 -40.07
N ASP A 250 -3.28 3.21 -39.46
CA ASP A 250 -2.13 3.82 -40.15
C ASP A 250 -1.36 2.78 -40.99
N ALA A 251 -1.44 1.49 -40.65
CA ALA A 251 -0.93 0.38 -41.46
C ALA A 251 -1.76 0.09 -42.74
N LYS A 252 -2.99 0.64 -42.85
CA LYS A 252 -3.87 0.54 -44.03
C LYS A 252 -4.16 -0.89 -44.50
N LYS A 253 -4.41 -1.80 -43.56
CA LYS A 253 -4.71 -3.22 -43.81
C LYS A 253 -6.17 -3.63 -43.58
N LEU A 254 -7.03 -2.67 -43.24
CA LEU A 254 -8.47 -2.89 -43.03
C LEU A 254 -9.27 -2.08 -44.07
N ASP A 255 -10.42 -2.61 -44.50
CA ASP A 255 -11.38 -1.88 -45.34
C ASP A 255 -12.01 -0.69 -44.60
N LYS A 256 -12.09 -0.79 -43.27
CA LYS A 256 -12.67 0.19 -42.33
C LYS A 256 -11.93 0.12 -41.00
N ASN A 257 -11.71 1.24 -40.34
CA ASN A 257 -11.08 1.26 -39.02
C ASN A 257 -12.16 1.01 -37.94
N MET A 258 -12.60 -0.24 -37.87
CA MET A 258 -13.53 -0.74 -36.88
C MET A 258 -13.12 -2.14 -36.41
N PHE A 259 -13.53 -2.48 -35.20
CA PHE A 259 -13.51 -3.84 -34.70
C PHE A 259 -14.84 -4.20 -34.06
N ALA A 260 -15.11 -5.49 -33.93
CA ALA A 260 -16.32 -5.99 -33.31
C ALA A 260 -15.99 -7.17 -32.39
N VAL A 261 -16.74 -7.29 -31.31
CA VAL A 261 -16.52 -8.24 -30.21
C VAL A 261 -17.81 -9.00 -29.95
N ALA A 262 -17.69 -10.32 -29.88
CA ALA A 262 -18.72 -11.22 -29.37
C ALA A 262 -18.11 -12.03 -28.23
N LEU A 263 -18.54 -11.78 -26.99
CA LEU A 263 -18.13 -12.57 -25.83
C LEU A 263 -19.02 -13.82 -25.69
N ASN A 264 -18.51 -14.82 -24.98
CA ASN A 264 -19.16 -16.11 -24.77
C ASN A 264 -19.07 -16.48 -23.29
N ARG A 265 -20.17 -16.98 -22.69
CA ARG A 265 -20.19 -17.42 -21.29
C ARG A 265 -19.65 -18.83 -21.17
N ALA A 266 -18.89 -19.10 -20.11
CA ALA A 266 -18.50 -20.45 -19.70
C ALA A 266 -19.72 -21.38 -19.51
N SER A 267 -20.86 -20.83 -19.09
CA SER A 267 -22.12 -21.59 -18.95
C SER A 267 -22.78 -22.01 -20.27
N ASP A 268 -22.35 -21.46 -21.41
CA ASP A 268 -22.99 -21.68 -22.72
C ASP A 268 -22.24 -22.76 -23.55
N GLY A 269 -21.21 -23.39 -22.98
CA GLY A 269 -20.57 -24.60 -23.51
C GLY A 269 -19.31 -24.34 -24.33
N THR A 270 -19.32 -24.70 -25.62
CA THR A 270 -18.16 -24.49 -26.50
C THR A 270 -17.89 -22.99 -26.67
N ASN A 271 -16.70 -22.53 -26.28
CA ASN A 271 -16.33 -21.14 -26.48
C ASN A 271 -16.25 -20.79 -27.97
N THR A 272 -17.11 -19.85 -28.37
CA THR A 272 -17.21 -19.30 -29.73
C THR A 272 -17.06 -17.78 -29.73
N GLY A 273 -16.44 -17.20 -28.69
CA GLY A 273 -16.16 -15.78 -28.62
C GLY A 273 -15.11 -15.36 -29.65
N GLU A 274 -15.28 -14.17 -30.25
CA GLU A 274 -14.37 -13.65 -31.28
C GLU A 274 -14.22 -12.13 -31.23
N ILE A 275 -13.04 -11.67 -31.65
CA ILE A 275 -12.80 -10.29 -32.10
C ILE A 275 -12.58 -10.32 -33.61
N ARG A 276 -13.17 -9.35 -34.31
CA ARG A 276 -13.04 -9.21 -35.76
C ARG A 276 -12.71 -7.78 -36.15
N PHE A 277 -11.79 -7.60 -37.09
CA PHE A 277 -11.35 -6.29 -37.57
C PHE A 277 -11.87 -6.01 -38.99
N GLY A 278 -12.04 -4.74 -39.34
CA GLY A 278 -12.47 -4.28 -40.67
C GLY A 278 -13.94 -4.53 -41.05
N SER A 279 -14.59 -5.51 -40.41
CA SER A 279 -15.93 -5.99 -40.79
C SER A 279 -16.68 -6.60 -39.60
N THR A 280 -18.01 -6.68 -39.69
CA THR A 280 -18.85 -7.38 -38.70
C THR A 280 -19.14 -8.81 -39.14
N ASN A 281 -19.14 -9.78 -38.24
CA ASN A 281 -19.57 -11.15 -38.53
C ASN A 281 -21.09 -11.28 -38.43
N LYS A 282 -21.77 -11.48 -39.56
CA LYS A 282 -23.24 -11.64 -39.60
C LYS A 282 -23.74 -12.90 -38.90
N ASP A 283 -22.90 -13.92 -38.72
CA ASP A 283 -23.30 -15.18 -38.10
C ASP A 283 -23.39 -15.09 -36.56
N LYS A 284 -22.92 -13.98 -35.97
CA LYS A 284 -22.92 -13.73 -34.52
C LYS A 284 -24.09 -12.91 -34.00
N TYR A 285 -24.88 -12.27 -34.87
CA TYR A 285 -25.97 -11.39 -34.45
C TYR A 285 -27.22 -11.49 -35.33
N THR A 286 -28.33 -11.00 -34.80
CA THR A 286 -29.64 -10.98 -35.46
C THR A 286 -30.24 -9.58 -35.40
N GLY A 287 -31.01 -9.23 -36.44
CA GLY A 287 -31.50 -7.86 -36.65
C GLY A 287 -30.41 -6.91 -37.14
N ASP A 288 -30.71 -5.62 -37.01
CA ASP A 288 -29.79 -4.53 -37.37
C ASP A 288 -28.94 -4.10 -36.17
N ILE A 289 -27.82 -3.43 -36.45
CA ILE A 289 -26.94 -2.86 -35.42
C ILE A 289 -27.42 -1.44 -35.13
N THR A 290 -27.89 -1.20 -33.90
CA THR A 290 -28.19 0.15 -33.42
C THR A 290 -26.88 0.84 -33.07
N TYR A 291 -26.60 1.97 -33.72
CA TYR A 291 -25.39 2.75 -33.48
C TYR A 291 -25.68 4.02 -32.67
N THR A 292 -24.88 4.25 -31.63
CA THR A 292 -24.88 5.46 -30.81
C THR A 292 -23.54 6.18 -30.96
N SER A 293 -23.57 7.49 -31.23
CA SER A 293 -22.36 8.30 -31.38
C SER A 293 -21.59 8.45 -30.07
N VAL A 294 -20.26 8.33 -30.14
CA VAL A 294 -19.36 8.54 -29.00
C VAL A 294 -19.41 10.00 -28.55
N SER A 295 -19.62 10.17 -27.26
CA SER A 295 -19.82 11.45 -26.56
C SER A 295 -18.57 11.95 -25.82
N SER A 296 -17.46 11.22 -25.87
CA SER A 296 -16.15 11.69 -25.44
C SER A 296 -15.43 12.43 -26.57
N SER A 297 -14.77 13.54 -26.23
CA SER A 297 -13.77 14.19 -27.09
C SER A 297 -12.48 13.38 -27.17
N ASP A 298 -12.10 12.74 -26.05
CA ASP A 298 -10.71 12.43 -25.71
C ASP A 298 -10.26 11.03 -26.18
N GLY A 299 -11.22 10.23 -26.67
CA GLY A 299 -10.98 8.96 -27.35
C GLY A 299 -11.66 7.74 -26.71
N ASP A 300 -12.36 7.94 -25.60
CA ASP A 300 -13.04 6.84 -24.90
C ASP A 300 -14.21 6.27 -25.71
N TRP A 301 -14.45 4.97 -25.55
CA TRP A 301 -15.67 4.32 -26.01
C TRP A 301 -16.85 4.61 -25.05
N ALA A 302 -17.25 5.89 -24.98
CA ALA A 302 -18.29 6.38 -24.08
C ALA A 302 -19.51 6.95 -24.85
N ILE A 303 -20.68 6.37 -24.63
CA ILE A 303 -21.97 6.73 -25.25
C ILE A 303 -23.00 7.12 -24.19
N PRO A 304 -24.03 7.94 -24.49
CA PRO A 304 -25.14 8.15 -23.56
C PRO A 304 -25.99 6.88 -23.40
N ILE A 305 -26.45 6.61 -22.18
CA ILE A 305 -27.46 5.59 -21.86
C ILE A 305 -28.80 6.28 -21.56
N ASP A 306 -29.89 5.81 -22.17
CA ASP A 306 -31.20 6.48 -22.05
C ASP A 306 -31.89 6.11 -20.73
N ASP A 307 -31.87 4.83 -20.34
CA ASP A 307 -32.45 4.32 -19.09
C ASP A 307 -31.96 2.91 -18.75
N VAL A 308 -32.30 2.45 -17.53
CA VAL A 308 -32.19 1.05 -17.08
C VAL A 308 -33.57 0.56 -16.64
N ALA A 309 -33.92 -0.70 -16.88
CA ALA A 309 -35.20 -1.27 -16.46
C ALA A 309 -35.08 -2.73 -15.98
N TYR A 310 -35.94 -3.12 -15.04
CA TYR A 310 -36.09 -4.51 -14.55
C TYR A 310 -37.44 -5.09 -14.98
N GLY A 311 -37.42 -6.12 -15.82
CA GLY A 311 -38.65 -6.79 -16.30
C GLY A 311 -39.70 -5.83 -16.90
N GLY A 312 -39.26 -4.74 -17.53
CA GLY A 312 -40.11 -3.66 -18.09
C GLY A 312 -40.38 -2.47 -17.15
N SER A 313 -40.01 -2.55 -15.87
CA SER A 313 -40.13 -1.43 -14.92
C SER A 313 -38.91 -0.53 -15.02
N LYS A 314 -39.10 0.69 -15.53
CA LYS A 314 -38.04 1.71 -15.71
C LYS A 314 -37.56 2.28 -14.38
N ALA A 315 -36.23 2.32 -14.20
CA ALA A 315 -35.57 2.83 -13.00
C ALA A 315 -35.33 4.35 -13.01
N GLN A 316 -35.38 5.00 -14.18
CA GLN A 316 -34.98 6.41 -14.36
C GLN A 316 -33.50 6.63 -14.02
N ALA A 317 -32.66 5.73 -14.51
CA ALA A 317 -31.23 5.62 -14.16
C ALA A 317 -30.28 5.88 -15.34
N GLY A 318 -30.80 6.41 -16.46
CA GLY A 318 -30.04 6.92 -17.59
C GLY A 318 -29.93 8.44 -17.61
N GLY A 319 -29.74 9.03 -18.79
CA GLY A 319 -29.47 10.45 -18.98
C GLY A 319 -28.02 10.87 -18.75
N VAL A 320 -27.14 9.89 -18.50
CA VAL A 320 -25.70 10.07 -18.24
C VAL A 320 -24.86 9.32 -19.28
N LYS A 321 -23.52 9.43 -19.20
CA LYS A 321 -22.61 8.64 -20.03
C LYS A 321 -22.48 7.20 -19.50
N SER A 322 -22.19 6.27 -20.40
CA SER A 322 -21.72 4.92 -20.11
C SER A 322 -20.47 4.61 -20.93
N TYR A 323 -19.40 4.19 -20.25
CA TYR A 323 -18.16 3.69 -20.83
C TYR A 323 -18.30 2.20 -21.11
N ILE A 324 -17.87 1.75 -22.29
CA ILE A 324 -18.03 0.36 -22.76
C ILE A 324 -16.67 -0.32 -22.73
N ASP A 325 -16.47 -1.24 -21.79
CA ASP A 325 -15.14 -1.75 -21.44
C ASP A 325 -15.07 -3.29 -21.36
N THR A 326 -14.40 -3.92 -22.33
CA THR A 326 -14.11 -5.36 -22.33
C THR A 326 -13.01 -5.77 -21.34
N GLY A 327 -12.31 -4.81 -20.71
CA GLY A 327 -11.34 -5.06 -19.64
C GLY A 327 -11.97 -5.21 -18.25
N THR A 328 -13.27 -4.98 -18.11
CA THR A 328 -14.02 -4.98 -16.84
C THR A 328 -15.10 -6.06 -16.84
N SER A 329 -15.23 -6.85 -15.77
CA SER A 329 -16.21 -7.95 -15.70
C SER A 329 -17.63 -7.52 -15.29
N PHE A 330 -17.76 -6.44 -14.52
CA PHE A 330 -19.02 -6.04 -13.86
C PHE A 330 -19.62 -4.73 -14.42
N ILE A 331 -20.80 -4.35 -13.93
CA ILE A 331 -21.35 -3.01 -14.13
C ILE A 331 -21.06 -2.15 -12.89
N PHE A 332 -20.59 -0.93 -13.13
CA PHE A 332 -20.33 0.07 -12.09
C PHE A 332 -21.04 1.38 -12.44
N GLY A 333 -21.49 2.14 -11.45
CA GLY A 333 -22.10 3.46 -11.68
C GLY A 333 -22.36 4.23 -10.38
N PRO A 334 -22.92 5.46 -10.49
CA PRO A 334 -23.24 6.29 -9.33
C PRO A 334 -24.19 5.60 -8.35
N ALA A 335 -23.92 5.75 -7.05
CA ALA A 335 -24.67 5.06 -6.00
C ALA A 335 -26.18 5.40 -6.04
N ASP A 336 -26.57 6.63 -6.40
CA ASP A 336 -27.97 7.01 -6.54
C ASP A 336 -28.64 6.32 -7.74
N LEU A 337 -27.94 6.20 -8.88
CA LEU A 337 -28.44 5.52 -10.07
C LEU A 337 -28.53 4.00 -9.85
N VAL A 338 -27.54 3.41 -9.17
CA VAL A 338 -27.58 1.99 -8.79
C VAL A 338 -28.68 1.72 -7.75
N LYS A 339 -28.91 2.62 -6.79
CA LYS A 339 -30.04 2.55 -5.85
C LYS A 339 -31.39 2.63 -6.57
N LYS A 340 -31.53 3.49 -7.60
CA LYS A 340 -32.71 3.52 -8.47
C LYS A 340 -32.92 2.19 -9.20
N VAL A 341 -31.86 1.59 -9.78
CA VAL A 341 -31.94 0.27 -10.45
C VAL A 341 -32.43 -0.80 -9.48
N HIS A 342 -31.88 -0.88 -8.28
CA HIS A 342 -32.30 -1.89 -7.30
C HIS A 342 -33.69 -1.60 -6.69
N SER A 343 -34.13 -0.35 -6.64
CA SER A 343 -35.49 0.00 -6.16
C SER A 343 -36.62 -0.59 -7.01
N VAL A 344 -36.36 -0.97 -8.27
CA VAL A 344 -37.33 -1.68 -9.14
C VAL A 344 -37.13 -3.20 -9.15
N ILE A 345 -36.18 -3.74 -8.38
CA ILE A 345 -35.92 -5.19 -8.22
C ILE A 345 -36.55 -5.65 -6.89
N PRO A 346 -37.68 -6.41 -6.91
CA PRO A 346 -38.34 -6.85 -5.68
C PRO A 346 -37.43 -7.77 -4.85
N GLY A 347 -37.34 -7.52 -3.55
CA GLY A 347 -36.46 -8.28 -2.65
C GLY A 347 -34.97 -8.00 -2.82
N SER A 348 -34.60 -6.90 -3.49
CA SER A 348 -33.23 -6.38 -3.40
C SER A 348 -33.04 -5.55 -2.13
N GLU A 349 -31.97 -5.82 -1.39
CA GLU A 349 -31.62 -5.16 -0.14
C GLU A 349 -30.13 -4.79 -0.14
N SER A 350 -29.74 -3.80 0.65
CA SER A 350 -28.36 -3.31 0.76
C SER A 350 -28.11 -2.74 2.16
N SER A 351 -26.93 -3.01 2.71
CA SER A 351 -26.47 -2.50 4.01
C SER A 351 -25.53 -1.30 3.91
N ASP A 352 -24.99 -1.01 2.73
CA ASP A 352 -23.98 0.03 2.47
C ASP A 352 -24.40 1.05 1.38
N GLY A 353 -25.47 0.77 0.63
CA GLY A 353 -25.92 1.54 -0.54
C GLY A 353 -25.12 1.27 -1.83
N LEU A 354 -24.06 0.45 -1.77
CA LEU A 354 -23.07 0.23 -2.83
C LEU A 354 -23.13 -1.21 -3.37
N THR A 355 -23.33 -2.19 -2.50
CA THR A 355 -23.50 -3.61 -2.79
C THR A 355 -24.93 -4.04 -2.48
N TYR A 356 -25.52 -4.89 -3.31
CA TYR A 356 -26.94 -5.27 -3.20
C TYR A 356 -27.08 -6.79 -3.21
N THR A 357 -27.71 -7.34 -2.17
CA THR A 357 -28.26 -8.69 -2.16
C THR A 357 -29.53 -8.70 -3.00
N VAL A 358 -29.77 -9.79 -3.74
CA VAL A 358 -30.91 -9.97 -4.63
C VAL A 358 -31.44 -11.41 -4.56
N PRO A 359 -32.73 -11.68 -4.88
CA PRO A 359 -33.26 -13.03 -4.81
C PRO A 359 -32.58 -13.96 -5.81
N CYS A 360 -31.99 -15.06 -5.34
CA CYS A 360 -31.30 -16.06 -6.17
C CYS A 360 -32.19 -16.75 -7.22
N ASP A 361 -33.51 -16.65 -7.11
CA ASP A 361 -34.51 -17.16 -8.06
C ASP A 361 -35.00 -16.07 -9.04
N SER A 362 -34.48 -14.84 -8.94
CA SER A 362 -34.77 -13.74 -9.85
C SER A 362 -34.36 -14.09 -11.28
N ASN A 363 -35.35 -14.47 -12.08
CA ASN A 363 -35.21 -14.96 -13.45
C ASN A 363 -35.53 -13.89 -14.52
N LYS A 364 -35.96 -12.70 -14.10
CA LYS A 364 -36.26 -11.58 -15.00
C LYS A 364 -34.96 -10.94 -15.51
N PRO A 365 -34.93 -10.50 -16.78
CA PRO A 365 -33.81 -9.75 -17.29
C PRO A 365 -33.81 -8.31 -16.77
N LEU A 366 -32.61 -7.74 -16.71
CA LEU A 366 -32.43 -6.29 -16.76
C LEU A 366 -32.36 -5.82 -18.21
N THR A 367 -32.50 -4.52 -18.44
CA THR A 367 -32.49 -3.91 -19.78
C THR A 367 -31.79 -2.57 -19.71
N LEU A 368 -30.86 -2.32 -20.63
CA LEU A 368 -30.22 -1.02 -20.86
C LEU A 368 -30.74 -0.44 -22.17
N THR A 369 -31.27 0.78 -22.17
CA THR A 369 -31.80 1.43 -23.37
C THR A 369 -30.72 2.34 -24.01
N PHE A 370 -30.45 2.15 -25.31
CA PHE A 370 -29.48 2.93 -26.08
C PHE A 370 -30.10 3.44 -27.39
N SER A 371 -30.14 4.76 -27.57
CA SER A 371 -30.77 5.41 -28.73
C SER A 371 -32.22 4.95 -28.99
N GLY A 372 -32.97 4.71 -27.91
CA GLY A 372 -34.35 4.20 -27.93
C GLY A 372 -34.49 2.70 -28.18
N VAL A 373 -33.40 1.92 -28.18
CA VAL A 373 -33.42 0.46 -28.37
C VAL A 373 -32.98 -0.27 -27.10
N ASP A 374 -33.77 -1.26 -26.71
CA ASP A 374 -33.61 -2.01 -25.47
C ASP A 374 -32.69 -3.24 -25.63
N PHE A 375 -31.60 -3.27 -24.86
CA PHE A 375 -30.65 -4.38 -24.83
C PHE A 375 -30.76 -5.17 -23.51
N THR A 376 -31.07 -6.46 -23.63
CA THR A 376 -31.47 -7.33 -22.53
C THR A 376 -30.27 -8.00 -21.86
N ILE A 377 -30.13 -7.88 -20.53
CA ILE A 377 -29.13 -8.60 -19.73
C ILE A 377 -29.79 -9.83 -19.08
N SER A 378 -29.25 -11.01 -19.34
CA SER A 378 -29.68 -12.27 -18.74
C SER A 378 -29.51 -12.29 -17.23
N ALA A 379 -30.46 -12.90 -16.51
CA ALA A 379 -30.33 -13.18 -15.07
C ALA A 379 -29.06 -13.97 -14.71
N LYS A 380 -28.55 -14.80 -15.64
CA LYS A 380 -27.25 -15.50 -15.50
C LYS A 380 -26.05 -14.55 -15.30
N ASP A 381 -26.16 -13.31 -15.76
CA ASP A 381 -25.03 -12.38 -15.79
C ASP A 381 -25.13 -11.30 -14.72
N TRP A 382 -26.34 -10.79 -14.43
CA TRP A 382 -26.52 -9.73 -13.42
C TRP A 382 -26.75 -10.26 -11.99
N VAL A 383 -27.15 -11.53 -11.81
CA VAL A 383 -27.20 -12.20 -10.50
C VAL A 383 -25.96 -13.08 -10.33
N SER A 384 -25.24 -12.94 -9.22
CA SER A 384 -24.08 -13.77 -8.92
C SER A 384 -24.47 -15.19 -8.44
N PRO A 385 -23.55 -16.18 -8.54
CA PRO A 385 -23.76 -17.49 -7.93
C PRO A 385 -23.95 -17.40 -6.42
N LYS A 386 -24.66 -18.38 -5.84
CA LYS A 386 -24.85 -18.47 -4.38
C LYS A 386 -23.53 -18.45 -3.63
N ASP A 387 -23.46 -17.60 -2.62
CA ASP A 387 -22.33 -17.53 -1.69
C ASP A 387 -22.34 -18.67 -0.65
N SER A 388 -21.42 -18.63 0.30
CA SER A 388 -21.36 -19.54 1.45
C SER A 388 -22.57 -19.51 2.41
N SER A 389 -23.28 -18.38 2.51
CA SER A 389 -24.52 -18.24 3.29
C SER A 389 -25.77 -18.72 2.52
N GLY A 390 -25.68 -18.76 1.18
CA GLY A 390 -26.75 -19.15 0.28
C GLY A 390 -27.49 -17.98 -0.36
N GLU A 391 -27.02 -16.75 -0.14
CA GLU A 391 -27.51 -15.51 -0.76
C GLU A 391 -26.85 -15.27 -2.13
N CYS A 392 -27.39 -14.34 -2.90
CA CYS A 392 -26.86 -13.92 -4.19
C CYS A 392 -26.76 -12.40 -4.24
N THR A 393 -25.72 -11.89 -4.86
CA THR A 393 -25.49 -10.45 -5.03
C THR A 393 -25.75 -9.99 -6.46
N SER A 394 -26.03 -8.71 -6.62
CA SER A 394 -26.07 -8.06 -7.92
C SER A 394 -24.66 -7.80 -8.44
N ASN A 395 -24.41 -8.10 -9.72
CA ASN A 395 -23.18 -7.74 -10.43
C ASN A 395 -23.20 -6.27 -10.93
N ILE A 396 -23.97 -5.42 -10.24
CA ILE A 396 -24.17 -3.99 -10.51
C ILE A 396 -23.86 -3.23 -9.22
N TYR A 397 -22.73 -2.51 -9.22
CA TYR A 397 -22.14 -1.92 -8.02
C TYR A 397 -22.21 -0.38 -8.02
N GLY A 398 -22.63 0.20 -6.90
CA GLY A 398 -22.79 1.65 -6.68
C GLY A 398 -21.48 2.43 -6.53
N HIS A 399 -20.42 2.02 -7.21
CA HIS A 399 -19.09 2.61 -7.12
C HIS A 399 -18.73 3.32 -8.44
N GLU A 400 -18.48 4.63 -8.39
CA GLU A 400 -18.10 5.43 -9.56
C GLU A 400 -16.64 5.20 -9.96
N VAL A 401 -16.42 4.34 -10.97
CA VAL A 401 -15.09 4.22 -11.62
C VAL A 401 -14.80 5.46 -12.49
N VAL A 402 -15.85 6.08 -13.05
CA VAL A 402 -15.81 7.42 -13.67
C VAL A 402 -16.96 8.23 -13.08
N THR A 403 -16.65 9.40 -12.50
CA THR A 403 -17.64 10.26 -11.84
C THR A 403 -18.75 10.71 -12.79
N GLY A 404 -20.01 10.57 -12.37
CA GLY A 404 -21.20 10.90 -13.14
C GLY A 404 -21.49 9.96 -14.31
N ALA A 405 -20.90 8.77 -14.37
CA ALA A 405 -21.03 7.85 -15.50
C ALA A 405 -21.08 6.37 -15.10
N TRP A 406 -21.75 5.56 -15.91
CA TRP A 406 -21.68 4.11 -15.86
C TRP A 406 -20.39 3.59 -16.51
N LEU A 407 -19.93 2.42 -16.06
CA LEU A 407 -18.95 1.58 -16.75
C LEU A 407 -19.59 0.19 -16.95
N LEU A 408 -19.64 -0.27 -18.20
CA LEU A 408 -20.39 -1.45 -18.62
C LEU A 408 -19.44 -2.54 -19.14
N GLY A 409 -19.18 -3.51 -18.27
CA GLY A 409 -18.31 -4.65 -18.52
C GLY A 409 -19.01 -5.89 -19.08
N ASP A 410 -18.35 -7.06 -18.93
CA ASP A 410 -18.79 -8.38 -19.42
C ASP A 410 -20.21 -8.77 -19.00
N THR A 411 -20.62 -8.36 -17.80
CA THR A 411 -22.01 -8.48 -17.31
C THR A 411 -23.04 -7.96 -18.32
N PHE A 412 -22.73 -6.87 -19.05
CA PHE A 412 -23.48 -6.43 -20.22
C PHE A 412 -22.98 -7.07 -21.52
N LEU A 413 -21.67 -7.05 -21.78
CA LEU A 413 -21.10 -7.38 -23.09
C LEU A 413 -21.28 -8.85 -23.52
N LYS A 414 -21.46 -9.80 -22.59
CA LYS A 414 -21.86 -11.20 -22.89
C LYS A 414 -23.29 -11.34 -23.45
N ASN A 415 -24.08 -10.27 -23.48
CA ASN A 415 -25.46 -10.27 -23.98
C ASN A 415 -25.62 -9.64 -25.38
N VAL A 416 -24.62 -8.92 -25.87
CA VAL A 416 -24.68 -8.15 -27.12
C VAL A 416 -23.53 -8.46 -28.06
N TYR A 417 -23.78 -8.29 -29.36
CA TYR A 417 -22.72 -8.16 -30.35
C TYR A 417 -22.29 -6.69 -30.40
N ALA A 418 -21.07 -6.39 -29.96
CA ALA A 418 -20.55 -5.02 -29.87
C ALA A 418 -19.68 -4.65 -31.07
N VAL A 419 -19.81 -3.42 -31.56
CA VAL A 419 -19.02 -2.87 -32.69
C VAL A 419 -18.46 -1.52 -32.29
N PHE A 420 -17.16 -1.33 -32.48
CA PHE A 420 -16.42 -0.11 -32.16
C PHE A 420 -15.90 0.50 -33.46
N ASP A 421 -16.59 1.53 -33.95
CA ASP A 421 -16.34 2.19 -35.24
C ASP A 421 -15.61 3.51 -35.02
N ARG A 422 -14.29 3.51 -35.27
CA ARG A 422 -13.42 4.67 -35.06
C ARG A 422 -13.58 5.71 -36.18
N ASP A 423 -13.83 5.27 -37.41
CA ASP A 423 -14.00 6.17 -38.55
C ASP A 423 -15.25 7.05 -38.40
N GLN A 424 -16.32 6.52 -37.81
CA GLN A 424 -17.57 7.26 -37.55
C GLN A 424 -17.77 7.64 -36.08
N ARG A 425 -16.77 7.42 -35.21
CA ARG A 425 -16.79 7.65 -33.74
C ARG A 425 -18.11 7.22 -33.10
N ARG A 426 -18.44 5.93 -33.19
CA ARG A 426 -19.71 5.37 -32.70
C ARG A 426 -19.55 3.94 -32.20
N ILE A 427 -20.42 3.54 -31.29
CA ILE A 427 -20.53 2.16 -30.81
C ILE A 427 -21.84 1.59 -31.35
N GLY A 428 -21.81 0.34 -31.80
CA GLY A 428 -22.97 -0.39 -32.30
C GLY A 428 -23.28 -1.61 -31.46
N PHE A 429 -24.56 -1.85 -31.15
CA PHE A 429 -25.03 -3.06 -30.49
C PHE A 429 -26.08 -3.79 -31.33
N ALA A 430 -26.04 -5.13 -31.31
CA ALA A 430 -27.08 -6.00 -31.86
C ALA A 430 -27.32 -7.22 -30.96
N LYS A 431 -28.46 -7.88 -31.09
CA LYS A 431 -28.78 -9.10 -30.31
C LYS A 431 -27.97 -10.29 -30.83
N LEU A 432 -27.28 -10.99 -29.94
CA LEU A 432 -26.52 -12.20 -30.27
C LEU A 432 -27.38 -13.28 -30.94
N ALA A 433 -26.80 -13.97 -31.93
CA ALA A 433 -27.44 -15.10 -32.60
C ALA A 433 -27.63 -16.28 -31.64
N GLY A 434 -28.72 -17.03 -31.80
CA GLY A 434 -29.08 -18.16 -30.94
C GLY A 434 -29.80 -17.81 -29.63
N ALA A 435 -29.76 -16.54 -29.18
CA ALA A 435 -30.49 -16.11 -27.99
C ALA A 435 -32.01 -16.17 -28.21
N SER A 436 -32.68 -17.11 -27.52
CA SER A 436 -34.10 -17.44 -27.68
C SER A 436 -35.03 -16.22 -27.69
N GLN A 437 -36.14 -16.32 -28.43
CA GLN A 437 -37.10 -15.22 -28.57
C GLN A 437 -38.22 -15.32 -27.54
N THR A 438 -38.30 -14.35 -26.63
CA THR A 438 -39.50 -14.07 -25.84
C THR A 438 -40.24 -12.91 -26.53
N SER A 439 -41.07 -13.23 -27.52
CA SER A 439 -41.73 -12.23 -28.38
C SER A 439 -43.04 -11.70 -27.77
N SER A 440 -42.94 -10.66 -26.94
CA SER A 440 -44.10 -9.88 -26.50
C SER A 440 -44.59 -8.96 -27.62
N SER A 441 -45.61 -9.39 -28.36
CA SER A 441 -46.19 -8.63 -29.47
C SER A 441 -47.13 -7.51 -29.01
N SER A 442 -46.63 -6.27 -29.01
CA SER A 442 -47.47 -5.07 -28.96
C SER A 442 -47.85 -4.63 -30.37
N SER A 443 -49.13 -4.74 -30.73
CA SER A 443 -49.66 -4.45 -32.07
C SER A 443 -49.56 -2.98 -32.48
N LEU A 444 -49.30 -2.71 -33.76
CA LEU A 444 -49.33 -1.36 -34.33
C LEU A 444 -50.72 -0.71 -34.18
N GLY A 445 -50.74 0.54 -33.72
CA GLY A 445 -51.88 1.46 -33.88
C GLY A 445 -51.52 2.57 -34.87
N SER A 446 -52.01 2.47 -36.12
CA SER A 446 -51.71 3.43 -37.18
C SER A 446 -52.73 4.57 -37.26
N THR A 447 -52.28 5.82 -37.20
CA THR A 447 -53.10 7.00 -37.55
C THR A 447 -52.25 8.09 -38.21
N SER A 448 -52.75 8.69 -39.29
CA SER A 448 -51.98 9.60 -40.15
C SER A 448 -52.59 11.01 -40.24
N ALA A 449 -51.77 12.05 -40.10
CA ALA A 449 -51.96 13.40 -40.63
C ALA A 449 -50.57 14.06 -40.75
N THR A 450 -50.06 14.52 -41.90
CA THR A 450 -50.53 15.56 -42.86
C THR A 450 -50.34 16.98 -42.31
N GLY A 451 -49.36 17.76 -42.83
CA GLY A 451 -49.04 19.11 -42.32
C GLY A 451 -47.87 19.86 -42.99
N THR A 452 -48.02 20.17 -44.28
CA THR A 452 -47.19 20.99 -45.22
C THR A 452 -46.22 22.09 -44.70
N SER A 453 -45.10 22.28 -45.43
CA SER A 453 -44.01 23.25 -45.21
C SER A 453 -44.28 24.73 -45.58
N THR A 454 -43.52 25.65 -44.97
CA THR A 454 -43.00 26.91 -45.56
C THR A 454 -41.78 27.36 -44.70
N THR A 455 -40.52 27.55 -45.12
CA THR A 455 -39.82 28.04 -46.34
C THR A 455 -39.50 29.55 -46.32
N LEU A 456 -38.22 29.89 -46.61
CA LEU A 456 -37.55 31.19 -46.89
C LEU A 456 -36.36 31.47 -45.92
N THR A 457 -35.07 31.26 -46.28
CA THR A 457 -34.11 32.06 -47.12
C THR A 457 -33.73 33.43 -46.51
N THR A 458 -32.47 33.93 -46.48
CA THR A 458 -31.13 33.56 -47.05
C THR A 458 -30.04 34.49 -46.46
N GLY A 459 -28.71 34.18 -46.55
CA GLY A 459 -27.67 35.26 -46.58
C GLY A 459 -26.30 35.14 -45.84
N VAL A 460 -25.45 34.16 -46.19
CA VAL A 460 -23.96 34.20 -46.30
C VAL A 460 -23.13 35.32 -45.57
N SER A 461 -22.23 34.96 -44.62
CA SER A 461 -20.73 35.08 -44.74
C SER A 461 -19.90 35.06 -43.41
N SER A 462 -18.83 34.23 -43.39
CA SER A 462 -17.48 34.42 -42.78
C SER A 462 -17.18 34.75 -41.28
N GLN A 463 -16.17 34.03 -40.76
CA GLN A 463 -15.15 34.37 -39.72
C GLN A 463 -15.39 34.20 -38.18
N GLN A 464 -14.81 33.10 -37.66
CA GLN A 464 -13.68 33.09 -36.68
C GLN A 464 -13.89 33.30 -35.15
N SER A 465 -13.73 32.19 -34.41
CA SER A 465 -13.05 32.05 -33.08
C SER A 465 -13.65 32.62 -31.79
N SER A 466 -14.01 31.74 -30.85
CA SER A 466 -13.40 31.69 -29.50
C SER A 466 -13.73 30.35 -28.79
N LYS A 467 -13.00 30.03 -27.70
CA LYS A 467 -13.02 28.74 -26.99
C LYS A 467 -13.77 28.80 -25.65
N PRO A 468 -14.46 27.72 -25.25
CA PRO A 468 -14.47 27.24 -23.86
C PRO A 468 -13.39 26.16 -23.66
N THR A 469 -12.85 26.02 -22.45
CA THR A 469 -11.92 24.93 -22.08
C THR A 469 -12.51 24.11 -20.94
N MET A 470 -12.66 22.81 -21.16
CA MET A 470 -12.94 21.78 -20.15
C MET A 470 -11.80 20.74 -20.16
N GLY A 471 -11.72 19.91 -19.12
CA GLY A 471 -10.78 18.78 -19.08
C GLY A 471 -10.84 18.01 -17.77
N LEU A 472 -11.65 16.95 -17.73
CA LEU A 472 -11.76 15.98 -16.64
C LEU A 472 -12.04 14.60 -17.28
N GLY A 473 -11.23 13.60 -16.96
CA GLY A 473 -11.36 12.27 -17.56
C GLY A 473 -10.69 11.17 -16.73
N GLY A 474 -11.33 10.01 -16.67
CA GLY A 474 -10.74 8.78 -16.12
C GLY A 474 -9.87 8.12 -17.19
N HIS A 475 -8.56 8.10 -16.96
CA HIS A 475 -7.57 7.63 -17.94
C HIS A 475 -6.42 6.85 -17.27
N GLU A 476 -5.75 6.07 -18.11
CA GLU A 476 -4.41 5.52 -17.90
C GLU A 476 -3.41 6.64 -17.52
N THR A 477 -3.03 6.74 -16.24
CA THR A 477 -2.19 7.86 -15.76
C THR A 477 -0.70 7.64 -16.05
N GLN A 478 -0.16 8.28 -17.10
CA GLN A 478 1.27 8.27 -17.41
C GLN A 478 2.09 9.19 -16.48
N SER A 479 3.10 8.62 -15.82
CA SER A 479 4.11 9.36 -15.04
C SER A 479 5.25 9.87 -15.94
N GLY A 480 5.11 11.06 -16.53
CA GLY A 480 6.11 11.66 -17.41
C GLY A 480 7.31 12.30 -16.68
N GLY A 481 8.52 12.12 -17.21
CA GLY A 481 9.73 12.81 -16.75
C GLY A 481 10.86 12.77 -17.78
N THR A 482 11.36 13.94 -18.18
CA THR A 482 12.49 14.10 -19.10
C THR A 482 13.43 15.20 -18.59
N SER A 483 14.71 14.87 -18.42
CA SER A 483 15.76 15.83 -18.07
C SER A 483 16.64 16.10 -19.28
N ALA A 484 16.74 17.36 -19.71
CA ALA A 484 17.71 17.80 -20.70
C ALA A 484 18.87 18.52 -20.01
N THR A 485 20.10 18.06 -20.24
CA THR A 485 21.31 18.67 -19.67
C THR A 485 21.84 19.79 -20.55
N GLY A 486 21.92 21.02 -20.03
CA GLY A 486 22.56 22.16 -20.68
C GLY A 486 23.74 22.69 -19.87
N THR A 487 24.97 22.55 -20.39
CA THR A 487 26.18 23.14 -19.81
C THR A 487 26.33 24.61 -20.19
N ALA A 488 26.77 25.47 -19.26
CA ALA A 488 26.93 26.90 -19.46
C ALA A 488 28.38 27.38 -19.31
N ALA A 489 28.79 28.33 -20.17
CA ALA A 489 30.00 29.13 -19.99
C ALA A 489 29.87 30.52 -20.65
N LYS A 490 30.11 31.56 -19.83
CA LYS A 490 30.79 32.87 -20.09
C LYS A 490 31.05 33.35 -21.53
N ALA A 491 31.04 34.65 -21.86
CA ALA A 491 30.82 35.90 -21.10
C ALA A 491 30.57 37.07 -22.11
N THR A 492 29.62 37.97 -21.90
CA THR A 492 29.75 39.35 -21.30
C THR A 492 30.37 40.42 -22.22
N GLU A 493 29.54 41.43 -22.56
CA GLU A 493 29.87 42.81 -23.05
C GLU A 493 30.56 42.94 -24.45
N THR A 494 30.39 44.01 -25.25
CA THR A 494 29.82 45.37 -25.02
C THR A 494 29.15 45.95 -26.30
N SER A 495 28.31 47.00 -26.17
CA SER A 495 27.95 48.11 -27.12
C SER A 495 28.10 47.93 -28.66
N HIS A 496 27.07 48.15 -29.49
CA HIS A 496 26.65 49.47 -30.06
C HIS A 496 27.80 50.29 -30.72
N SER A 497 27.66 50.87 -31.93
CA SER A 497 26.50 51.10 -32.82
C SER A 497 26.90 51.23 -34.32
N ASP A 498 25.91 51.33 -35.22
CA ASP A 498 25.97 51.96 -36.58
C ASP A 498 26.84 51.28 -37.69
N VAL A 499 26.68 51.47 -39.01
CA VAL A 499 25.60 51.97 -39.91
C VAL A 499 25.88 51.53 -41.38
N GLN A 500 24.83 51.34 -42.21
CA GLN A 500 24.87 51.20 -43.69
C GLN A 500 25.70 50.05 -44.32
N GLY A 501 25.63 49.85 -45.66
CA GLY A 501 26.57 48.96 -46.39
C GLY A 501 26.09 48.12 -47.59
N ARG A 502 24.92 48.38 -48.18
CA ARG A 502 24.41 47.70 -49.41
C ARG A 502 25.39 47.80 -50.60
N THR A 503 25.80 46.67 -51.21
CA THR A 503 25.81 46.35 -52.69
C THR A 503 26.60 45.07 -53.04
N GLU A 504 26.08 44.29 -54.01
CA GLU A 504 26.79 43.63 -55.16
C GLU A 504 27.94 42.61 -54.92
N ASP A 505 28.25 41.66 -55.83
CA ASP A 505 27.47 40.87 -56.82
C ASP A 505 28.38 39.73 -57.38
N SER A 506 27.80 38.63 -57.90
CA SER A 506 28.31 37.81 -59.05
C SER A 506 29.76 37.21 -59.01
N HIS A 507 30.21 36.28 -59.88
CA HIS A 507 29.64 35.44 -60.95
C HIS A 507 30.59 34.24 -61.27
N THR A 508 30.04 33.13 -61.84
CA THR A 508 30.68 32.19 -62.82
C THR A 508 32.01 31.43 -62.47
N MET A 509 32.52 30.41 -63.20
CA MET A 509 31.94 29.25 -63.95
C MET A 509 32.94 28.08 -64.08
N ILE A 510 32.45 26.92 -64.55
CA ILE A 510 33.15 25.66 -64.91
C ILE A 510 34.19 25.82 -66.06
N PRO A 511 35.23 24.95 -66.17
CA PRO A 511 35.13 23.63 -66.88
C PRO A 511 36.02 22.52 -66.25
N ALA A 512 36.27 21.33 -66.85
CA ALA A 512 35.43 20.24 -67.39
C ALA A 512 36.34 19.16 -68.07
N LYS A 513 36.02 17.85 -67.97
CA LYS A 513 36.67 16.68 -68.68
C LYS A 513 38.14 16.38 -68.26
N SER A 514 38.78 15.20 -68.47
CA SER A 514 38.45 13.81 -68.90
C SER A 514 39.74 12.94 -68.80
N ASN A 515 39.84 11.60 -68.78
CA ASN A 515 38.98 10.40 -68.66
C ASN A 515 39.92 9.17 -68.42
N GLY A 516 39.44 7.97 -68.02
CA GLY A 516 40.26 6.75 -68.10
C GLY A 516 39.72 5.45 -67.45
N GLU A 517 39.68 4.36 -68.22
CA GLU A 517 39.69 2.92 -67.81
C GLU A 517 41.13 2.36 -68.02
N PRO A 518 41.52 1.06 -67.75
CA PRO A 518 40.72 -0.15 -67.44
C PRO A 518 41.27 -1.16 -66.37
N THR A 519 40.41 -2.13 -66.00
CA THR A 519 40.62 -3.58 -65.67
C THR A 519 41.89 -4.18 -64.99
N ARG A 520 41.66 -4.82 -63.81
CA ARG A 520 41.97 -6.24 -63.41
C ARG A 520 43.38 -6.69 -62.88
N HIS A 521 43.35 -7.69 -61.96
CA HIS A 521 44.42 -8.63 -61.47
C HIS A 521 45.55 -8.07 -60.55
N GLU A 522 46.27 -8.83 -59.68
CA GLU A 522 46.07 -10.11 -58.92
C GLU A 522 47.25 -10.35 -57.92
N GLU A 523 47.22 -11.43 -57.12
CA GLU A 523 48.32 -12.02 -56.27
C GLU A 523 48.87 -11.23 -55.04
N GLY A 524 49.44 -11.87 -53.99
CA GLY A 524 49.57 -13.30 -53.64
C GLY A 524 50.53 -13.62 -52.46
N ARG A 525 50.55 -14.90 -52.00
CA ARG A 525 51.33 -15.52 -50.87
C ARG A 525 50.80 -15.21 -49.45
N GLY A 526 50.76 -16.12 -48.46
CA GLY A 526 51.13 -17.55 -48.31
C GLY A 526 51.06 -17.96 -46.79
N LEU A 527 51.28 -19.19 -46.30
CA LEU A 527 51.51 -20.55 -46.87
C LEU A 527 51.48 -21.61 -45.73
N LEU A 528 50.84 -22.79 -45.94
CA LEU A 528 50.94 -24.10 -45.21
C LEU A 528 50.47 -24.19 -43.73
N SER A 529 49.75 -25.22 -43.26
CA SER A 529 49.09 -26.43 -43.84
C SER A 529 47.91 -26.84 -42.89
N GLY A 530 47.04 -27.85 -43.09
CA GLY A 530 46.96 -29.02 -44.01
C GLY A 530 47.32 -30.34 -43.28
N ASP A 531 46.62 -31.48 -43.41
CA ASP A 531 45.45 -31.92 -44.25
C ASP A 531 44.63 -32.99 -43.43
N TYR A 532 43.67 -33.88 -43.85
CA TYR A 532 43.28 -34.63 -45.08
C TYR A 532 41.79 -35.15 -45.00
N GLU A 533 41.26 -35.74 -46.09
CA GLU A 533 40.24 -36.85 -46.25
C GLU A 533 38.85 -36.77 -45.53
N GLU A 534 37.68 -36.73 -46.21
CA GLU A 534 36.91 -37.76 -47.00
C GLU A 534 35.95 -38.64 -46.12
N ASP A 535 34.77 -39.15 -46.53
CA ASP A 535 34.14 -39.32 -47.87
C ASP A 535 32.56 -39.30 -47.87
N ASP A 536 31.90 -39.98 -48.83
CA ASP A 536 30.61 -39.62 -49.48
C ASP A 536 29.29 -40.40 -49.10
N LEU A 537 28.22 -40.18 -49.91
CA LEU A 537 26.85 -40.76 -49.97
C LEU A 537 26.61 -42.26 -49.58
N GLY A 538 25.34 -42.60 -49.22
CA GLY A 538 24.84 -43.99 -49.25
C GLY A 538 23.33 -44.18 -48.92
N THR A 539 22.67 -45.22 -49.48
CA THR A 539 21.21 -45.50 -49.28
C THR A 539 20.83 -47.00 -49.20
N HIS A 540 19.63 -47.25 -48.65
CA HIS A 540 18.75 -48.44 -48.82
C HIS A 540 19.09 -49.82 -48.18
N THR A 541 18.08 -50.36 -47.46
CA THR A 541 17.79 -51.81 -47.17
C THR A 541 18.81 -52.62 -46.34
N GLY A 542 18.45 -53.67 -45.60
CA GLY A 542 17.15 -54.23 -45.20
C GLY A 542 17.18 -55.76 -44.96
N ILE A 543 16.28 -56.27 -44.09
CA ILE A 543 15.81 -57.68 -43.96
C ILE A 543 16.62 -58.68 -43.07
N ASP A 544 15.89 -59.31 -42.13
CA ASP A 544 15.98 -60.60 -41.39
C ASP A 544 17.21 -61.05 -40.55
N GLY A 545 17.02 -61.85 -39.47
CA GLY A 545 15.75 -62.29 -38.85
C GLY A 545 15.81 -63.48 -37.85
N HIS A 546 14.62 -63.94 -37.43
CA HIS A 546 14.26 -65.16 -36.63
C HIS A 546 14.74 -65.30 -35.16
N GLY A 547 14.02 -65.98 -34.26
CA GLY A 547 12.70 -66.69 -34.29
C GLY A 547 12.46 -67.42 -32.94
N HIS A 548 11.32 -68.03 -32.57
CA HIS A 548 9.99 -68.28 -33.18
C HIS A 548 8.89 -67.66 -32.25
N GLY A 549 7.67 -68.15 -31.97
CA GLY A 549 6.84 -69.34 -32.31
C GLY A 549 5.79 -69.65 -31.21
N ASP A 550 4.76 -70.50 -31.33
CA ASP A 550 4.01 -71.13 -32.45
C ASP A 550 2.76 -71.86 -31.86
N GLY A 551 1.56 -71.88 -32.50
CA GLY A 551 0.44 -72.74 -32.03
C GLY A 551 -1.07 -72.38 -32.26
N VAL A 552 -1.57 -72.51 -33.50
CA VAL A 552 -2.80 -73.27 -33.92
C VAL A 552 -4.23 -73.05 -33.30
N ALA A 553 -5.21 -72.83 -34.21
CA ALA A 553 -6.66 -73.24 -34.24
C ALA A 553 -7.86 -72.35 -33.76
N ASP A 554 -8.72 -72.05 -34.76
CA ASP A 554 -10.20 -72.25 -34.90
C ASP A 554 -11.31 -71.43 -34.17
N ASP A 555 -12.28 -70.96 -35.00
CA ASP A 555 -13.75 -70.79 -34.87
C ASP A 555 -14.41 -70.13 -33.60
N ASP A 556 -15.49 -69.33 -33.67
CA ASP A 556 -16.56 -69.19 -34.69
C ASP A 556 -17.37 -67.85 -34.63
N LYS A 557 -18.14 -67.55 -35.70
CA LYS A 557 -19.42 -66.78 -35.83
C LYS A 557 -19.78 -65.65 -34.83
N SER A 558 -19.91 -64.36 -35.24
CA SER A 558 -21.03 -63.72 -36.01
C SER A 558 -22.10 -63.01 -35.12
N ALA A 559 -22.87 -61.97 -35.52
CA ALA A 559 -22.76 -60.94 -36.57
C ALA A 559 -23.87 -59.86 -36.42
N ALA A 560 -23.77 -58.76 -37.20
CA ALA A 560 -24.79 -57.75 -37.53
C ALA A 560 -25.23 -56.69 -36.47
N GLY A 561 -25.45 -55.46 -36.95
CA GLY A 561 -26.17 -54.36 -36.26
C GLY A 561 -27.60 -54.19 -36.85
N PRO A 562 -28.13 -52.97 -37.09
CA PRO A 562 -27.59 -51.63 -36.80
C PRO A 562 -28.61 -50.60 -36.22
N GLN A 563 -28.16 -49.35 -36.05
CA GLN A 563 -28.96 -48.10 -36.13
C GLN A 563 -29.86 -47.67 -34.94
N LYS A 564 -30.08 -46.34 -34.84
CA LYS A 564 -31.11 -45.59 -34.06
C LYS A 564 -30.95 -45.47 -32.53
N SER A 565 -30.57 -44.27 -32.09
CA SER A 565 -31.18 -43.62 -30.91
C SER A 565 -32.64 -43.25 -31.24
N PRO A 566 -33.58 -43.21 -30.25
CA PRO A 566 -33.72 -42.01 -29.42
C PRO A 566 -34.35 -42.19 -28.01
N ARG A 567 -34.48 -41.05 -27.29
CA ARG A 567 -35.36 -40.75 -26.13
C ARG A 567 -35.01 -41.29 -24.73
N THR A 568 -34.97 -40.35 -23.79
CA THR A 568 -35.18 -40.53 -22.35
C THR A 568 -36.68 -40.75 -22.02
N PRO A 569 -37.00 -41.19 -20.80
CA PRO A 569 -37.77 -40.28 -19.92
C PRO A 569 -37.34 -40.30 -18.44
N HIS A 570 -37.81 -39.31 -17.67
CA HIS A 570 -37.57 -39.18 -16.24
C HIS A 570 -38.29 -40.23 -15.37
N ARG A 571 -37.71 -40.58 -14.22
CA ARG A 571 -38.39 -40.36 -12.93
C ARG A 571 -37.41 -40.22 -11.75
N VAL A 572 -37.93 -39.72 -10.63
CA VAL A 572 -37.21 -39.38 -9.39
C VAL A 572 -37.90 -40.10 -8.23
N GLN A 573 -37.14 -40.61 -7.25
CA GLN A 573 -37.57 -40.56 -5.85
C GLN A 573 -36.36 -40.61 -4.90
N PHE A 574 -36.51 -39.97 -3.73
CA PHE A 574 -35.56 -40.02 -2.61
C PHE A 574 -35.90 -41.18 -1.66
N ASP A 575 -34.95 -41.58 -0.82
CA ASP A 575 -35.24 -42.19 0.49
C ASP A 575 -34.31 -41.59 1.56
N LEU A 576 -34.65 -41.75 2.85
CA LEU A 576 -34.17 -40.92 3.95
C LEU A 576 -33.71 -41.71 5.18
N THR A 577 -32.47 -41.43 5.61
CA THR A 577 -31.96 -41.66 6.98
C THR A 577 -31.80 -43.16 7.36
N PRO A 578 -31.35 -43.53 8.59
CA PRO A 578 -29.92 -43.87 8.73
C PRO A 578 -29.67 -45.22 9.44
N GLU A 579 -28.43 -45.72 9.36
CA GLU A 579 -28.00 -46.86 10.19
C GLU A 579 -26.77 -46.49 11.04
N VAL A 580 -26.80 -46.91 12.31
CA VAL A 580 -25.77 -46.67 13.32
C VAL A 580 -25.21 -48.01 13.77
N ILE A 581 -23.93 -48.24 13.55
CA ILE A 581 -23.17 -49.34 14.16
C ILE A 581 -21.94 -48.73 14.83
N GLY A 582 -21.66 -49.15 16.07
CA GLY A 582 -20.57 -48.60 16.86
C GLY A 582 -19.74 -49.67 17.57
N ALA A 583 -18.67 -49.20 18.21
CA ALA A 583 -17.79 -49.92 19.13
C ALA A 583 -16.95 -51.09 18.56
N SER A 584 -15.63 -50.90 18.62
CA SER A 584 -14.76 -51.86 19.32
C SER A 584 -13.64 -51.09 20.03
N ASN A 585 -13.08 -51.68 21.08
CA ASN A 585 -12.12 -51.04 21.97
C ASN A 585 -10.89 -51.95 22.11
N GLY A 586 -9.67 -51.42 22.06
CA GLY A 586 -8.44 -52.24 22.01
C GLY A 586 -7.22 -51.52 22.57
N SER A 587 -6.63 -52.06 23.63
CA SER A 587 -5.63 -51.36 24.46
C SER A 587 -4.35 -52.16 24.71
N ALA A 588 -3.24 -51.74 24.11
CA ALA A 588 -1.84 -51.96 24.52
C ALA A 588 -0.91 -51.14 23.59
N GLY A 589 0.27 -50.63 23.98
CA GLY A 589 0.95 -50.64 25.28
C GLY A 589 2.44 -50.97 25.14
N GLY A 590 3.33 -49.99 24.90
CA GLY A 590 4.74 -50.31 24.59
C GLY A 590 5.78 -49.19 24.47
N ARG A 591 6.21 -48.63 25.62
CA ARG A 591 7.61 -48.21 25.94
C ARG A 591 8.25 -47.00 25.22
N MET A 592 9.12 -46.30 25.95
CA MET A 592 9.90 -45.13 25.53
C MET A 592 11.09 -45.46 24.61
N SER A 593 11.49 -44.48 23.80
CA SER A 593 12.89 -44.14 23.54
C SER A 593 13.05 -42.61 23.64
N TYR A 594 14.24 -42.13 24.00
CA TYR A 594 14.52 -40.71 24.27
C TYR A 594 15.70 -40.26 23.43
N SER A 595 15.52 -39.23 22.58
CA SER A 595 16.62 -38.47 22.00
C SER A 595 16.17 -37.05 21.68
N SER A 596 16.97 -36.09 22.12
CA SER A 596 17.06 -34.75 21.54
C SER A 596 17.65 -34.83 20.12
N SER A 597 17.61 -33.81 19.26
CA SER A 597 17.24 -32.39 19.43
C SER A 597 16.69 -31.84 18.11
N ASP A 598 15.80 -30.84 18.17
CA ASP A 598 15.80 -29.65 17.31
C ASP A 598 14.58 -28.76 17.62
N GLU A 599 14.81 -27.62 18.28
CA GLU A 599 13.80 -26.55 18.47
C GLU A 599 14.27 -25.27 17.80
N ALA A 600 13.60 -24.85 16.69
CA ALA A 600 13.51 -23.44 16.27
C ALA A 600 12.61 -23.23 15.02
N SER A 601 11.32 -23.62 15.04
CA SER A 601 10.24 -22.95 14.26
C SER A 601 8.91 -23.71 14.36
N ARG A 602 7.85 -23.06 14.86
CA ARG A 602 6.47 -23.51 14.70
C ARG A 602 5.55 -22.33 14.40
N SER A 603 4.68 -22.51 13.40
CA SER A 603 3.63 -21.58 13.02
C SER A 603 2.56 -21.43 14.12
N PHE A 604 1.78 -20.35 14.03
CA PHE A 604 0.54 -20.23 14.79
C PHE A 604 -0.59 -20.87 13.97
N ASP A 605 -0.91 -22.13 14.28
CA ASP A 605 -2.17 -22.75 13.89
C ASP A 605 -3.05 -22.91 15.14
N MET A 606 -4.38 -22.86 14.98
CA MET A 606 -5.34 -22.81 16.09
C MET A 606 -6.58 -23.65 15.78
N ASP A 607 -6.58 -24.89 16.26
CA ASP A 607 -7.73 -25.79 16.15
C ASP A 607 -8.88 -25.40 17.11
N ILE A 608 -10.12 -25.56 16.65
CA ILE A 608 -11.34 -25.50 17.47
C ILE A 608 -12.20 -26.72 17.11
N ALA A 609 -12.74 -27.40 18.13
CA ALA A 609 -13.63 -28.55 17.98
C ALA A 609 -14.96 -28.31 18.73
N GLU A 610 -16.06 -28.86 18.20
CA GLU A 610 -17.40 -28.65 18.74
C GLU A 610 -17.76 -29.55 19.94
N GLY A 611 -18.67 -29.06 20.79
CA GLY A 611 -19.27 -29.80 21.91
C GLY A 611 -20.61 -29.17 22.32
N GLN A 612 -21.63 -30.01 22.56
CA GLN A 612 -23.04 -29.59 22.67
C GLN A 612 -23.44 -29.07 24.07
N GLY A 613 -24.38 -28.11 24.18
CA GLY A 613 -24.75 -27.61 25.53
C GLY A 613 -25.90 -26.61 25.76
N GLY A 614 -26.84 -26.36 24.84
CA GLY A 614 -28.18 -25.82 25.20
C GLY A 614 -28.39 -24.31 25.47
N ARG A 615 -29.13 -23.66 24.55
CA ARG A 615 -29.93 -22.41 24.73
C ARG A 615 -29.27 -21.16 25.35
N HIS A 616 -28.64 -20.36 24.50
CA HIS A 616 -29.09 -18.98 24.17
C HIS A 616 -28.24 -18.49 22.97
N HIS A 617 -28.83 -18.35 21.78
CA HIS A 617 -28.06 -18.09 20.56
C HIS A 617 -27.78 -16.60 20.34
N HIS A 618 -26.58 -16.17 20.73
CA HIS A 618 -25.83 -15.14 20.00
C HIS A 618 -24.76 -15.90 19.19
N ARG A 619 -24.78 -15.80 17.85
CA ARG A 619 -23.77 -16.46 17.00
C ARG A 619 -22.56 -15.54 16.88
N VAL A 620 -21.39 -16.04 17.29
CA VAL A 620 -20.10 -15.35 17.08
C VAL A 620 -19.73 -15.45 15.59
N PRO A 621 -19.32 -14.36 14.91
CA PRO A 621 -18.96 -14.40 13.50
C PRO A 621 -17.67 -15.20 13.23
N LEU A 622 -17.70 -16.02 12.16
CA LEU A 622 -16.50 -16.59 11.55
C LEU A 622 -15.84 -15.52 10.67
N LEU A 623 -14.88 -14.78 11.25
CA LEU A 623 -14.15 -13.70 10.57
C LEU A 623 -12.70 -14.09 10.26
N THR A 624 -12.54 -15.05 9.35
CA THR A 624 -11.41 -14.99 8.43
C THR A 624 -11.81 -14.11 7.24
N ASP A 625 -10.93 -13.18 6.89
CA ASP A 625 -10.87 -12.51 5.57
C ASP A 625 -11.61 -11.18 5.32
N MET A 626 -12.14 -10.54 6.38
CA MET A 626 -12.34 -9.08 6.36
C MET A 626 -11.07 -8.34 6.81
N GLU A 627 -10.37 -7.68 5.87
CA GLU A 627 -9.36 -6.66 6.22
C GLU A 627 -10.06 -5.30 6.44
N ALA A 628 -10.80 -5.22 7.55
CA ALA A 628 -11.57 -4.03 7.92
C ALA A 628 -10.69 -2.76 8.05
N PRO A 629 -11.27 -1.56 7.80
CA PRO A 629 -10.63 -0.28 8.14
C PRO A 629 -10.29 -0.19 9.63
N SER A 630 -9.60 0.88 10.04
CA SER A 630 -9.37 1.24 11.44
C SER A 630 -10.69 1.15 12.20
N VAL A 631 -10.84 0.22 13.16
CA VAL A 631 -12.19 -0.31 13.50
C VAL A 631 -13.12 0.70 14.22
N ALA A 632 -12.63 1.89 14.58
CA ALA A 632 -13.51 3.02 14.90
C ALA A 632 -14.39 3.46 13.71
N VAL A 633 -13.87 3.39 12.48
CA VAL A 633 -14.58 3.77 11.24
C VAL A 633 -15.78 2.86 10.98
N ALA A 634 -15.82 1.64 11.52
CA ALA A 634 -17.03 0.79 11.46
C ALA A 634 -18.05 1.15 12.55
N ASN A 635 -17.58 1.51 13.74
CA ASN A 635 -18.46 1.79 14.89
C ASN A 635 -19.05 3.21 14.87
N ALA A 636 -18.36 4.17 14.25
CA ALA A 636 -18.79 5.57 14.16
C ALA A 636 -20.10 5.79 13.39
N TRP A 637 -20.52 4.80 12.59
CA TRP A 637 -21.75 4.81 11.79
C TRP A 637 -22.94 4.13 12.49
N GLY A 638 -22.74 3.61 13.71
CA GLY A 638 -23.76 2.83 14.42
C GLY A 638 -24.63 3.62 15.41
N ASP A 639 -24.28 4.87 15.72
CA ASP A 639 -24.75 5.57 16.93
C ASP A 639 -24.87 7.11 16.75
N ARG A 640 -24.98 7.62 15.50
CA ARG A 640 -25.15 9.05 15.17
C ARG A 640 -26.30 9.28 14.19
N ASP A 641 -26.93 10.46 14.26
CA ASP A 641 -28.06 10.88 13.42
C ASP A 641 -27.59 11.35 12.01
N ASP A 642 -28.52 11.40 11.04
CA ASP A 642 -28.24 11.65 9.61
C ASP A 642 -27.47 12.96 9.29
N ASP A 643 -27.49 13.97 10.19
CA ASP A 643 -26.82 15.26 9.99
C ASP A 643 -25.28 15.22 10.24
N ASP A 644 -24.76 14.21 10.95
CA ASP A 644 -23.32 14.11 11.32
C ASP A 644 -22.44 13.38 10.28
N VAL A 645 -23.04 12.89 9.19
CA VAL A 645 -22.39 11.95 8.25
C VAL A 645 -21.25 12.59 7.44
N ASP A 646 -21.38 13.87 7.06
CA ASP A 646 -20.36 14.58 6.28
C ASP A 646 -19.06 14.83 7.08
N ASP A 647 -19.16 15.18 8.36
CA ASP A 647 -17.98 15.37 9.23
C ASP A 647 -17.22 14.04 9.45
N ALA A 648 -17.96 12.92 9.60
CA ALA A 648 -17.36 11.59 9.67
C ALA A 648 -16.66 11.18 8.36
N ALA A 649 -17.20 11.58 7.20
CA ALA A 649 -16.58 11.35 5.91
C ALA A 649 -15.30 12.19 5.70
N ASP A 650 -15.27 13.46 6.13
CA ASP A 650 -14.08 14.30 5.97
C ASP A 650 -12.96 13.94 6.98
N GLU A 651 -13.32 13.49 8.20
CA GLU A 651 -12.36 12.90 9.15
C GLU A 651 -11.79 11.57 8.62
N LEU A 652 -12.61 10.71 8.01
CA LEU A 652 -12.15 9.51 7.29
C LEU A 652 -11.21 9.88 6.12
N HIS A 653 -11.55 10.90 5.32
CA HIS A 653 -10.65 11.42 4.29
C HIS A 653 -9.37 12.01 4.89
N ALA A 654 -9.39 12.58 6.10
CA ALA A 654 -8.21 13.07 6.80
C ALA A 654 -7.31 11.93 7.33
N GLU A 655 -7.87 10.86 7.88
CA GLU A 655 -7.09 9.67 8.27
C GLU A 655 -6.49 8.98 7.04
N MET A 656 -7.25 8.82 5.95
CA MET A 656 -6.73 8.33 4.67
C MET A 656 -5.69 9.26 4.03
N ARG A 657 -5.61 10.54 4.41
CA ARG A 657 -4.56 11.47 3.94
C ARG A 657 -3.22 11.31 4.70
N ARG A 658 -3.15 10.55 5.81
CA ARG A 658 -1.92 10.34 6.59
C ARG A 658 -0.84 9.55 5.81
N PRO A 659 0.45 9.96 5.80
CA PRO A 659 1.51 9.24 5.10
C PRO A 659 1.79 7.84 5.71
N LYS A 660 1.49 6.77 4.97
CA LYS A 660 1.78 5.39 5.41
C LYS A 660 3.28 5.04 5.28
N SER A 661 3.84 4.47 6.35
CA SER A 661 5.22 4.03 6.51
C SER A 661 5.49 2.64 5.93
N GLY A 662 6.70 2.40 5.43
CA GLY A 662 7.14 1.06 5.05
C GLY A 662 7.70 0.30 6.26
N LEU A 663 7.82 -1.03 6.16
CA LEU A 663 8.39 -1.89 7.22
C LEU A 663 9.68 -1.32 7.85
N LYS A 664 10.57 -0.76 7.02
CA LYS A 664 11.82 -0.11 7.49
C LYS A 664 11.55 1.12 8.35
N SER A 665 10.69 2.05 7.94
CA SER A 665 10.41 3.26 8.75
C SER A 665 9.52 2.98 9.96
N ALA A 666 8.63 1.97 9.89
CA ALA A 666 7.92 1.46 11.06
C ALA A 666 8.89 0.88 12.10
N PHE A 667 9.86 0.07 11.68
CA PHE A 667 10.96 -0.42 12.54
C PHE A 667 11.76 0.73 13.16
N MET A 668 12.14 1.76 12.39
CA MET A 668 12.91 2.90 12.92
C MET A 668 12.10 3.70 13.96
N ASN A 669 10.81 3.92 13.72
CA ASN A 669 9.93 4.59 14.69
C ASN A 669 9.76 3.74 15.96
N MET A 670 9.51 2.44 15.82
CA MET A 670 9.28 1.53 16.93
C MET A 670 10.53 1.31 17.78
N ALA A 671 11.70 1.13 17.15
CA ALA A 671 12.98 1.06 17.86
C ALA A 671 13.33 2.38 18.54
N ASN A 672 12.98 3.54 17.96
CA ASN A 672 13.14 4.82 18.66
C ASN A 672 12.26 4.90 19.92
N SER A 673 11.00 4.46 19.84
CA SER A 673 10.08 4.40 21.00
C SER A 673 10.53 3.41 22.09
N ILE A 674 11.15 2.28 21.73
CA ILE A 674 11.61 1.26 22.71
C ILE A 674 12.94 1.67 23.38
N ILE A 675 13.82 2.40 22.69
CA ILE A 675 15.18 2.63 23.21
C ILE A 675 15.30 4.01 23.89
N GLY A 676 14.71 5.05 23.28
CA GLY A 676 14.45 6.38 23.85
C GLY A 676 15.48 6.92 24.85
N ALA A 677 15.00 7.29 26.04
CA ALA A 677 15.84 7.59 27.21
C ALA A 677 16.25 6.32 27.99
N GLY A 678 15.48 5.24 27.87
CA GLY A 678 15.57 4.07 28.73
C GLY A 678 16.89 3.31 28.65
N ILE A 679 17.57 3.34 27.50
CA ILE A 679 18.88 2.69 27.30
C ILE A 679 19.94 3.16 28.29
N ILE A 680 19.93 4.45 28.64
CA ILE A 680 20.90 5.09 29.54
C ILE A 680 20.70 4.66 31.00
N GLY A 681 19.49 4.22 31.35
CA GLY A 681 19.16 3.65 32.67
C GLY A 681 19.49 2.16 32.83
N GLN A 682 19.82 1.42 31.76
CA GLN A 682 20.06 -0.01 31.85
C GLN A 682 21.29 -0.41 32.70
N PRO A 683 22.43 0.32 32.69
CA PRO A 683 23.52 0.11 33.65
C PRO A 683 23.07 0.23 35.11
N TYR A 684 22.20 1.20 35.41
CA TYR A 684 21.62 1.41 36.74
C TYR A 684 20.66 0.27 37.12
N ALA A 685 19.85 -0.22 36.17
CA ALA A 685 18.99 -1.39 36.39
C ALA A 685 19.80 -2.64 36.76
N ILE A 686 20.92 -2.90 36.06
CA ILE A 686 21.83 -4.00 36.44
C ILE A 686 22.45 -3.77 37.83
N ARG A 687 22.84 -2.54 38.19
CA ARG A 687 23.31 -2.24 39.56
C ARG A 687 22.25 -2.56 40.63
N GLN A 688 20.99 -2.23 40.37
CA GLN A 688 19.89 -2.52 41.31
C GLN A 688 19.59 -4.03 41.41
N ALA A 689 19.57 -4.77 40.29
CA ALA A 689 19.29 -6.22 40.28
C ALA A 689 20.47 -7.11 40.70
N GLY A 690 21.72 -6.66 40.48
CA GLY A 690 22.90 -7.52 40.40
C GLY A 690 23.09 -8.09 38.99
N LEU A 691 24.33 -8.41 38.60
CA LEU A 691 24.70 -8.73 37.22
C LEU A 691 23.91 -9.90 36.63
N LEU A 692 23.92 -11.07 37.29
CA LEU A 692 23.22 -12.27 36.79
C LEU A 692 21.71 -12.04 36.69
N ALA A 693 21.09 -11.52 37.76
CA ALA A 693 19.66 -11.22 37.77
C ALA A 693 19.27 -10.15 36.74
N GLY A 694 20.07 -9.10 36.57
CA GLY A 694 19.84 -8.01 35.63
C GLY A 694 19.85 -8.46 34.16
N ILE A 695 20.79 -9.35 33.78
CA ILE A 695 20.83 -9.95 32.43
C ILE A 695 19.59 -10.82 32.19
N LEU A 696 19.26 -11.69 33.15
CA LEU A 696 18.10 -12.59 33.05
C LEU A 696 16.77 -11.80 33.00
N LEU A 697 16.65 -10.72 33.78
CA LEU A 697 15.51 -9.81 33.73
C LEU A 697 15.43 -9.09 32.37
N LEU A 698 16.53 -8.52 31.87
CA LEU A 698 16.51 -7.76 30.61
C LEU A 698 16.06 -8.64 29.44
N VAL A 699 16.61 -9.86 29.32
CA VAL A 699 16.21 -10.82 28.27
C VAL A 699 14.78 -11.33 28.50
N GLY A 700 14.44 -11.77 29.72
CA GLY A 700 13.12 -12.32 30.02
C GLY A 700 11.98 -11.31 29.85
N LEU A 701 12.18 -10.08 30.33
CA LEU A 701 11.20 -8.99 30.16
C LEU A 701 11.10 -8.54 28.70
N THR A 702 12.18 -8.57 27.91
CA THR A 702 12.10 -8.32 26.46
C THR A 702 11.12 -9.29 25.79
N VAL A 703 11.22 -10.60 26.07
CA VAL A 703 10.34 -11.61 25.47
C VAL A 703 8.87 -11.41 25.88
N VAL A 704 8.61 -11.02 27.13
CA VAL A 704 7.25 -10.72 27.60
C VAL A 704 6.72 -9.42 26.99
N VAL A 705 7.56 -8.38 26.87
CA VAL A 705 7.20 -7.11 26.22
C VAL A 705 6.86 -7.33 24.75
N ASP A 706 7.73 -8.02 24.01
CA ASP A 706 7.54 -8.38 22.60
C ASP A 706 6.20 -9.08 22.36
N TRP A 707 5.91 -10.12 23.14
CA TRP A 707 4.64 -10.83 23.07
C TRP A 707 3.44 -9.92 23.40
N THR A 708 3.54 -9.09 24.44
CA THR A 708 2.43 -8.23 24.89
C THR A 708 2.18 -7.02 23.98
N ILE A 709 3.16 -6.55 23.22
CA ILE A 709 2.96 -5.57 22.14
C ILE A 709 2.10 -6.19 21.03
N CYS A 710 2.44 -7.40 20.58
CA CYS A 710 1.64 -8.15 19.61
C CYS A 710 0.22 -8.44 20.12
N LEU A 711 0.05 -8.70 21.43
CA LEU A 711 -1.28 -8.85 22.04
C LEU A 711 -2.15 -7.58 21.91
N ILE A 712 -1.59 -6.36 21.91
CA ILE A 712 -2.41 -5.14 21.77
C ILE A 712 -3.12 -5.10 20.41
N VAL A 713 -2.40 -5.40 19.32
CA VAL A 713 -3.00 -5.42 17.96
C VAL A 713 -4.00 -6.57 17.83
N ILE A 714 -3.68 -7.75 18.38
CA ILE A 714 -4.60 -8.90 18.40
C ILE A 714 -5.89 -8.54 19.17
N ASN A 715 -5.77 -7.97 20.38
CA ASN A 715 -6.91 -7.58 21.19
C ASN A 715 -7.75 -6.50 20.51
N SER A 716 -7.13 -5.46 19.93
CA SER A 716 -7.80 -4.41 19.15
C SER A 716 -8.64 -4.98 17.99
N LYS A 717 -8.11 -6.00 17.29
CA LYS A 717 -8.86 -6.71 16.23
C LYS A 717 -9.97 -7.61 16.79
N LEU A 718 -9.79 -8.23 17.96
CA LEU A 718 -10.81 -9.08 18.62
C LEU A 718 -11.95 -8.27 19.27
N SER A 719 -11.69 -7.08 19.81
CA SER A 719 -12.70 -6.19 20.41
C SER A 719 -13.37 -5.25 19.41
N GLY A 720 -12.88 -5.20 18.17
CA GLY A 720 -13.39 -4.30 17.14
C GLY A 720 -13.17 -2.82 17.45
N THR A 721 -11.99 -2.44 17.94
CA THR A 721 -11.67 -1.06 18.37
C THR A 721 -10.32 -0.58 17.85
N SER A 722 -10.19 0.69 17.44
CA SER A 722 -8.94 1.25 16.89
C SER A 722 -7.91 1.71 17.93
N SER A 723 -8.35 2.07 19.15
CA SER A 723 -7.51 2.64 20.20
C SER A 723 -7.31 1.68 21.38
N PHE A 724 -6.19 1.83 22.10
CA PHE A 724 -5.91 0.99 23.28
C PHE A 724 -6.89 1.32 24.42
N GLN A 725 -7.29 2.60 24.53
CA GLN A 725 -8.39 3.05 25.38
C GLN A 725 -9.69 2.29 25.10
N GLY A 726 -10.15 2.29 23.84
CA GLY A 726 -11.37 1.57 23.44
C GLY A 726 -11.27 0.05 23.62
N THR A 727 -10.09 -0.55 23.39
CA THR A 727 -9.86 -1.99 23.59
C THR A 727 -10.04 -2.40 25.05
N VAL A 728 -9.51 -1.60 25.98
CA VAL A 728 -9.62 -1.84 27.43
C VAL A 728 -11.00 -1.46 27.95
N GLU A 729 -11.66 -0.44 27.39
CA GLU A 729 -13.05 -0.09 27.71
C GLU A 729 -14.04 -1.18 27.26
N HIS A 730 -13.92 -1.71 26.04
CA HIS A 730 -14.72 -2.85 25.60
C HIS A 730 -14.56 -4.05 26.56
N CYS A 731 -13.35 -4.24 27.11
CA CYS A 731 -13.09 -5.31 28.07
C CYS A 731 -13.60 -5.03 29.49
N PHE A 732 -13.51 -3.81 30.02
CA PHE A 732 -13.73 -3.51 31.44
C PHE A 732 -14.60 -2.28 31.74
N GLY A 733 -15.30 -1.76 30.74
CA GLY A 733 -16.12 -0.55 30.80
C GLY A 733 -15.31 0.70 31.20
N ARG A 734 -16.02 1.70 31.72
CA ARG A 734 -15.43 2.97 32.18
C ARG A 734 -14.31 2.81 33.22
N ALA A 735 -14.35 1.76 34.05
CA ALA A 735 -13.27 1.44 34.98
C ALA A 735 -11.98 1.04 34.23
N GLY A 736 -12.14 0.28 33.14
CA GLY A 736 -11.08 0.02 32.17
C GLY A 736 -10.54 1.29 31.53
N LEU A 737 -11.42 2.12 30.96
CA LEU A 737 -11.08 3.40 30.32
C LEU A 737 -10.23 4.29 31.24
N ILE A 738 -10.69 4.50 32.48
CA ILE A 738 -9.96 5.29 33.48
C ILE A 738 -8.57 4.69 33.74
N ALA A 739 -8.47 3.38 33.97
CA ALA A 739 -7.21 2.72 34.29
C ALA A 739 -6.17 2.84 33.16
N ILE A 740 -6.57 2.62 31.90
CA ILE A 740 -5.66 2.76 30.75
C ILE A 740 -5.31 4.22 30.46
N SER A 741 -6.27 5.15 30.53
CA SER A 741 -6.00 6.58 30.30
C SER A 741 -5.03 7.14 31.33
N VAL A 742 -5.21 6.82 32.61
CA VAL A 742 -4.26 7.21 33.67
C VAL A 742 -2.89 6.56 33.44
N ALA A 743 -2.82 5.29 33.07
CA ALA A 743 -1.55 4.62 32.81
C ALA A 743 -0.80 5.25 31.61
N GLN A 744 -1.45 5.41 30.45
CA GLN A 744 -0.82 6.01 29.28
C GLN A 744 -0.36 7.45 29.54
N TRP A 745 -1.20 8.26 30.20
CA TRP A 745 -0.86 9.65 30.53
C TRP A 745 0.33 9.72 31.50
N VAL A 746 0.33 8.94 32.59
CA VAL A 746 1.44 8.92 33.56
C VAL A 746 2.72 8.38 32.94
N PHE A 747 2.66 7.41 32.02
CA PHE A 747 3.83 6.95 31.27
C PHE A 747 4.44 8.08 30.43
N ALA A 748 3.65 8.66 29.52
CA ALA A 748 4.14 9.65 28.56
C ALA A 748 4.58 10.94 29.26
N PHE A 749 3.81 11.43 30.23
CA PHE A 749 4.18 12.62 31.03
C PHE A 749 5.44 12.36 31.87
N GLY A 750 5.60 11.15 32.41
CA GLY A 750 6.83 10.69 33.05
C GLY A 750 8.03 10.69 32.11
N GLY A 751 7.82 10.27 30.86
CA GLY A 751 8.80 10.38 29.76
C GLY A 751 9.21 11.83 29.50
N MET A 752 8.25 12.75 29.37
CA MET A 752 8.54 14.19 29.20
C MET A 752 9.39 14.76 30.35
N VAL A 753 9.13 14.36 31.60
CA VAL A 753 9.94 14.76 32.76
C VAL A 753 11.35 14.16 32.70
N ALA A 754 11.48 12.87 32.36
CA ALA A 754 12.78 12.23 32.19
C ALA A 754 13.62 12.93 31.10
N PHE A 755 13.01 13.29 29.97
CA PHE A 755 13.67 14.04 28.90
C PHE A 755 14.12 15.43 29.33
N GLY A 756 13.27 16.17 30.07
CA GLY A 756 13.64 17.46 30.65
C GLY A 756 14.83 17.36 31.60
N VAL A 757 14.83 16.36 32.48
CA VAL A 757 15.98 16.04 33.35
C VAL A 757 17.25 15.77 32.53
N ILE A 758 17.17 14.95 31.49
CA ILE A 758 18.32 14.63 30.61
C ILE A 758 18.85 15.87 29.89
N VAL A 759 17.99 16.76 29.39
CA VAL A 759 18.41 18.01 28.72
C VAL A 759 19.22 18.89 29.68
N GLY A 760 18.78 19.02 30.94
CA GLY A 760 19.53 19.74 31.97
C GLY A 760 20.84 19.07 32.37
N ASP A 761 20.88 17.75 32.36
CA ASP A 761 22.07 16.94 32.68
C ASP A 761 23.09 16.84 31.54
N THR A 762 22.75 17.27 30.32
CA THR A 762 23.61 17.11 29.13
C THR A 762 24.01 18.42 28.47
N ILE A 763 23.06 19.30 28.17
CA ILE A 763 23.31 20.50 27.35
C ILE A 763 24.31 21.48 28.00
N PRO A 764 24.28 21.78 29.32
CA PRO A 764 25.28 22.66 29.93
C PRO A 764 26.73 22.18 29.76
N HIS A 765 26.98 20.87 29.90
CA HIS A 765 28.31 20.29 29.70
C HIS A 765 28.77 20.41 28.24
N VAL A 766 27.86 20.21 27.28
CA VAL A 766 28.15 20.38 25.84
C VAL A 766 28.45 21.85 25.51
N LEU A 767 27.68 22.78 26.05
CA LEU A 767 27.90 24.22 25.83
C LEU A 767 29.26 24.68 26.38
N LEU A 768 29.63 24.26 27.59
CA LEU A 768 30.94 24.54 28.18
C LEU A 768 32.11 23.87 27.41
N ALA A 769 31.90 22.67 26.86
CA ALA A 769 32.90 21.99 26.04
C ALA A 769 33.13 22.64 24.66
N ILE A 770 32.10 23.30 24.11
CA ILE A 770 32.19 24.05 22.84
C ILE A 770 32.72 25.48 23.08
N TRP A 771 32.34 26.11 24.19
CA TRP A 771 32.72 27.47 24.54
C TRP A 771 33.04 27.57 26.05
N PRO A 772 34.30 27.36 26.46
CA PRO A 772 34.69 27.38 27.88
C PRO A 772 34.41 28.73 28.57
N ASP A 773 34.67 29.85 27.90
CA ASP A 773 34.42 31.19 28.43
C ASP A 773 32.94 31.57 28.56
N LEU A 774 32.00 30.71 28.12
CA LEU A 774 30.57 31.01 28.07
C LEU A 774 30.02 31.47 29.43
N ALA A 775 30.49 30.87 30.52
CA ALA A 775 30.09 31.23 31.89
C ALA A 775 30.41 32.70 32.26
N GLN A 776 31.34 33.34 31.57
CA GLN A 776 31.73 34.75 31.78
C GLN A 776 30.92 35.73 30.90
N VAL A 777 30.13 35.24 29.95
CA VAL A 777 29.35 36.08 29.02
C VAL A 777 28.04 36.52 29.69
N PRO A 778 27.77 37.84 29.85
CA PRO A 778 26.51 38.31 30.40
C PRO A 778 25.29 37.80 29.64
N VAL A 779 24.22 37.45 30.36
CA VAL A 779 22.97 36.82 29.87
C VAL A 779 23.17 35.41 29.29
N ILE A 780 24.05 35.23 28.29
CA ILE A 780 24.22 33.93 27.61
C ILE A 780 24.85 32.88 28.55
N GLY A 781 25.75 33.29 29.45
CA GLY A 781 26.34 32.42 30.46
C GLY A 781 25.33 31.79 31.43
N LEU A 782 24.10 32.31 31.52
CA LEU A 782 23.01 31.67 32.27
C LEU A 782 22.64 30.29 31.70
N LEU A 783 22.91 30.02 30.42
CA LEU A 783 22.70 28.68 29.81
C LEU A 783 23.64 27.59 30.37
N THR A 784 24.61 27.97 31.21
CA THR A 784 25.44 27.01 31.98
C THR A 784 24.72 26.50 33.23
N ASP A 785 23.65 27.17 33.69
CA ASP A 785 22.79 26.67 34.77
C ASP A 785 21.79 25.64 34.22
N ARG A 786 21.75 24.47 34.87
CA ARG A 786 20.84 23.35 34.54
C ARG A 786 19.39 23.79 34.37
N ARG A 787 18.86 24.63 35.26
CA ARG A 787 17.46 25.06 35.26
C ARG A 787 17.16 25.98 34.09
N VAL A 788 18.07 26.91 33.80
CA VAL A 788 17.93 27.82 32.65
C VAL A 788 18.05 27.03 31.35
N ALA A 789 18.98 26.07 31.25
CA ALA A 789 19.12 25.21 30.09
C ALA A 789 17.84 24.38 29.83
N ILE A 790 17.26 23.75 30.86
CA ILE A 790 15.96 23.05 30.73
C ILE A 790 14.90 24.01 30.19
N ALA A 791 14.70 25.15 30.86
CA ALA A 791 13.66 26.10 30.48
C ALA A 791 13.83 26.63 29.05
N VAL A 792 15.04 27.05 28.66
CA VAL A 792 15.30 27.65 27.34
C VAL A 792 15.23 26.61 26.22
N PHE A 793 15.83 25.43 26.38
CA PHE A 793 15.84 24.43 25.29
C PHE A 793 14.50 23.69 25.17
N VAL A 794 13.82 23.37 26.27
CA VAL A 794 12.48 22.73 26.20
C VAL A 794 11.42 23.72 25.68
N MET A 795 11.40 24.97 26.15
CA MET A 795 10.42 25.96 25.65
C MET A 795 10.79 26.56 24.28
N GLY A 796 12.08 26.57 23.91
CA GLY A 796 12.56 27.11 22.64
C GLY A 796 12.57 26.11 21.48
N VAL A 797 12.78 24.82 21.76
CA VAL A 797 12.84 23.75 20.73
C VAL A 797 11.66 22.80 20.83
N SER A 798 11.47 22.15 21.98
CA SER A 798 10.44 21.10 22.10
C SER A 798 9.02 21.66 22.11
N TYR A 799 8.75 22.78 22.79
CA TYR A 799 7.40 23.36 22.86
C TYR A 799 6.83 23.72 21.47
N PRO A 800 7.52 24.47 20.58
CA PRO A 800 7.05 24.68 19.21
C PRO A 800 6.81 23.38 18.44
N LEU A 801 7.67 22.38 18.61
CA LEU A 801 7.48 21.05 17.99
C LEU A 801 6.23 20.33 18.53
N THR A 802 5.85 20.52 19.80
CA THR A 802 4.61 19.93 20.37
C THR A 802 3.32 20.51 19.77
N LEU A 803 3.38 21.71 19.19
CA LEU A 803 2.22 22.38 18.59
C LEU A 803 1.86 21.82 17.20
N TYR A 804 2.74 21.06 16.55
CA TYR A 804 2.42 20.42 15.27
C TYR A 804 1.30 19.38 15.42
N ARG A 805 0.36 19.37 14.47
CA ARG A 805 -0.78 18.44 14.42
C ARG A 805 -0.44 17.09 13.76
N ASP A 806 0.69 16.99 13.05
CA ASP A 806 1.06 15.84 12.24
C ASP A 806 2.45 15.28 12.62
N ILE A 807 2.47 14.07 13.17
CA ILE A 807 3.69 13.35 13.56
C ILE A 807 4.50 12.88 12.34
N ALA A 808 3.88 12.67 11.17
CA ALA A 808 4.57 12.06 10.02
C ALA A 808 5.79 12.86 9.54
N LYS A 809 5.79 14.18 9.79
CA LYS A 809 6.92 15.08 9.51
C LYS A 809 8.16 14.79 10.41
N LEU A 810 7.98 14.22 11.61
CA LEU A 810 9.07 13.84 12.51
C LEU A 810 9.73 12.50 12.16
N ALA A 811 9.18 11.68 11.25
CA ALA A 811 9.74 10.36 10.92
C ALA A 811 11.18 10.39 10.37
N LYS A 812 11.66 11.55 9.89
CA LYS A 812 13.07 11.77 9.51
C LYS A 812 14.00 11.91 10.73
N ALA A 813 13.50 12.40 11.86
CA ALA A 813 14.26 12.53 13.10
C ALA A 813 14.52 11.17 13.78
N SER A 814 13.59 10.20 13.66
CA SER A 814 13.78 8.82 14.16
C SER A 814 15.08 8.17 13.63
N THR A 815 15.47 8.48 12.39
CA THR A 815 16.73 8.03 11.80
C THR A 815 17.95 8.68 12.45
N PHE A 816 17.89 9.97 12.75
CA PHE A 816 18.95 10.69 13.46
C PHE A 816 19.11 10.19 14.90
N ALA A 817 17.99 9.91 15.58
CA ALA A 817 17.96 9.36 16.93
C ALA A 817 18.69 8.01 17.04
N LEU A 818 18.39 7.07 16.12
CA LEU A 818 19.05 5.76 16.07
C LEU A 818 20.54 5.84 15.71
N ILE A 819 20.97 6.83 14.91
CA ILE A 819 22.40 7.10 14.67
C ILE A 819 23.07 7.65 15.93
N GLY A 820 22.46 8.64 16.59
CA GLY A 820 22.98 9.23 17.84
C GLY A 820 23.10 8.18 18.96
N MET A 821 22.16 7.26 19.04
CA MET A 821 22.19 6.11 19.94
C MET A 821 23.37 5.17 19.69
N MET A 822 23.68 4.85 18.43
CA MET A 822 24.88 4.06 18.09
C MET A 822 26.17 4.78 18.49
N VAL A 823 26.21 6.12 18.40
CA VAL A 823 27.32 6.94 18.93
C VAL A 823 27.40 6.82 20.46
N ILE A 824 26.28 6.93 21.20
CA ILE A 824 26.28 6.80 22.67
C ILE A 824 26.77 5.41 23.10
N VAL A 825 26.28 4.33 22.47
CA VAL A 825 26.74 2.94 22.75
C VAL A 825 28.23 2.79 22.49
N SER A 826 28.72 3.27 21.34
CA SER A 826 30.14 3.21 20.96
C SER A 826 31.02 4.00 21.92
N THR A 827 30.57 5.19 22.35
CA THR A 827 31.29 6.03 23.32
C THR A 827 31.37 5.37 24.69
N VAL A 828 30.29 4.79 25.21
CA VAL A 828 30.31 4.11 26.53
C VAL A 828 31.22 2.88 26.49
N LEU A 829 31.21 2.10 25.41
CA LEU A 829 32.14 0.98 25.21
C LEU A 829 33.61 1.44 25.18
N ILE A 830 33.93 2.39 24.30
CA ILE A 830 35.31 2.81 24.05
C ILE A 830 35.88 3.57 25.26
N GLN A 831 35.17 4.60 25.74
CA GLN A 831 35.64 5.39 26.87
C GLN A 831 35.60 4.60 28.18
N GLY A 832 34.67 3.65 28.35
CA GLY A 832 34.61 2.76 29.51
C GLY A 832 35.90 1.98 29.75
N ALA A 833 36.55 1.51 28.67
CA ALA A 833 37.86 0.86 28.74
C ALA A 833 38.98 1.78 29.26
N PHE A 834 38.91 3.08 28.95
CA PHE A 834 39.93 4.09 29.32
C PHE A 834 39.64 4.84 30.63
N VAL A 835 38.53 4.55 31.34
CA VAL A 835 38.22 5.18 32.63
C VAL A 835 39.35 4.93 33.65
N PRO A 836 39.91 5.96 34.32
CA PRO A 836 40.91 5.80 35.37
C PRO A 836 40.44 4.94 36.54
N SER A 837 41.37 4.22 37.18
CA SER A 837 41.09 3.24 38.24
C SER A 837 40.24 3.79 39.40
N GLU A 838 40.41 5.06 39.76
CA GLU A 838 39.70 5.73 40.86
C GLU A 838 38.20 5.92 40.58
N SER A 839 37.84 6.13 39.31
CA SER A 839 36.45 6.33 38.88
C SER A 839 35.70 5.01 38.67
N ARG A 840 36.39 3.86 38.63
CA ARG A 840 35.77 2.54 38.50
C ARG A 840 35.06 2.12 39.80
N GLY A 841 34.05 1.28 39.68
CA GLY A 841 33.28 0.76 40.82
C GLY A 841 33.96 -0.39 41.56
N SER A 842 33.44 -0.72 42.74
CA SER A 842 33.69 -1.99 43.42
C SER A 842 32.65 -3.05 43.03
N PHE A 843 33.02 -4.33 43.14
CA PHE A 843 32.13 -5.47 42.88
C PHE A 843 32.04 -6.37 44.09
N ASN A 844 30.84 -6.51 44.63
CA ASN A 844 30.52 -7.43 45.73
C ASN A 844 29.73 -8.64 45.20
N VAL A 845 29.72 -9.77 45.92
CA VAL A 845 29.06 -11.01 45.47
C VAL A 845 27.58 -10.80 45.12
N SER A 846 26.84 -10.03 45.92
CA SER A 846 25.44 -9.66 45.63
C SER A 846 25.31 -8.79 44.38
N LEU A 847 26.25 -7.87 44.13
CA LEU A 847 26.28 -7.04 42.93
C LEU A 847 26.58 -7.85 41.65
N LEU A 848 27.27 -9.00 41.77
CA LEU A 848 27.53 -9.92 40.66
C LEU A 848 26.43 -11.00 40.48
N THR A 849 25.58 -11.21 41.48
CA THR A 849 24.57 -12.28 41.47
C THR A 849 23.15 -11.70 41.56
N ILE A 850 22.64 -11.50 42.77
CA ILE A 850 21.31 -10.94 43.06
C ILE A 850 21.47 -9.88 44.16
N ASN A 851 20.93 -8.69 43.90
CA ASN A 851 20.90 -7.53 44.79
C ASN A 851 19.44 -7.17 45.16
N GLY A 852 19.25 -6.51 46.30
CA GLY A 852 17.93 -6.20 46.85
C GLY A 852 17.08 -5.23 46.01
N GLY A 853 17.69 -4.55 45.02
CA GLY A 853 17.01 -3.66 44.09
C GLY A 853 16.31 -4.35 42.91
N PHE A 854 16.11 -5.67 42.97
CA PHE A 854 15.54 -6.49 41.90
C PHE A 854 14.21 -5.95 41.33
N PHE A 855 13.29 -5.52 42.18
CA PHE A 855 11.97 -5.03 41.75
C PHE A 855 12.03 -3.61 41.14
N GLN A 856 12.94 -2.77 41.61
CA GLN A 856 13.26 -1.47 41.03
C GLN A 856 13.86 -1.64 39.63
N ALA A 857 14.74 -2.63 39.43
CA ALA A 857 15.30 -2.94 38.13
C ALA A 857 14.23 -3.36 37.11
N ILE A 858 13.23 -4.15 37.53
CA ILE A 858 12.06 -4.45 36.67
C ILE A 858 11.34 -3.16 36.26
N GLY A 859 11.19 -2.20 37.17
CA GLY A 859 10.67 -0.86 36.85
C GLY A 859 11.48 -0.15 35.77
N VAL A 860 12.79 0.02 35.96
CA VAL A 860 13.67 0.72 35.01
C VAL A 860 13.77 0.03 33.65
N ILE A 861 13.78 -1.32 33.61
CA ILE A 861 13.73 -2.09 32.36
C ILE A 861 12.36 -1.91 31.67
N SER A 862 11.26 -1.96 32.42
CA SER A 862 9.91 -1.78 31.86
C SER A 862 9.70 -0.35 31.34
N PHE A 863 10.23 0.66 32.02
CA PHE A 863 10.20 2.04 31.53
C PHE A 863 10.88 2.18 30.16
N ALA A 864 12.00 1.48 29.94
CA ALA A 864 12.65 1.46 28.63
C ALA A 864 11.78 0.76 27.59
N PHE A 865 11.48 -0.53 27.79
CA PHE A 865 10.96 -1.37 26.72
C PHE A 865 9.48 -1.11 26.33
N VAL A 866 8.73 -0.31 27.10
CA VAL A 866 7.31 -0.04 26.83
C VAL A 866 7.10 0.97 25.68
N CYS A 867 6.78 0.43 24.50
CA CYS A 867 6.22 1.19 23.37
C CYS A 867 4.71 0.92 23.16
N HIS A 868 4.05 0.26 24.11
CA HIS A 868 2.65 -0.20 24.03
C HIS A 868 1.64 0.91 23.68
N HIS A 869 1.84 2.14 24.17
CA HIS A 869 0.97 3.29 23.84
C HIS A 869 1.05 3.69 22.35
N ASN A 870 2.24 3.62 21.74
CA ASN A 870 2.49 3.96 20.33
C ASN A 870 2.21 2.78 19.39
N SER A 871 1.99 1.57 19.91
CA SER A 871 1.92 0.34 19.11
C SER A 871 0.78 0.35 18.08
N LEU A 872 -0.42 0.85 18.45
CA LEU A 872 -1.54 0.98 17.50
C LEU A 872 -1.35 2.13 16.50
N LEU A 873 -0.67 3.22 16.88
CA LEU A 873 -0.31 4.30 15.96
C LEU A 873 0.71 3.80 14.91
N ILE A 874 1.72 3.04 15.34
CA ILE A 874 2.70 2.41 14.45
C ILE A 874 2.02 1.39 13.53
N TYR A 875 1.14 0.54 14.08
CA TYR A 875 0.35 -0.41 13.31
C TYR A 875 -0.52 0.27 12.24
N GLY A 876 -1.34 1.25 12.61
CA GLY A 876 -2.16 2.02 11.67
C GLY A 876 -1.34 2.81 10.64
N SER A 877 -0.12 3.23 11.01
CA SER A 877 0.80 3.88 10.09
C SER A 877 1.46 2.95 9.08
N LEU A 878 1.35 1.61 9.18
CA LEU A 878 1.95 0.71 8.20
C LEU A 878 1.27 0.87 6.82
N ARG A 879 2.05 0.76 5.74
CA ARG A 879 1.55 0.66 4.37
C ARG A 879 0.69 -0.59 4.17
N THR A 880 1.07 -1.69 4.81
CA THR A 880 0.39 -2.98 4.78
C THR A 880 0.18 -3.53 6.21
N PRO A 881 -0.80 -3.01 6.97
CA PRO A 881 -1.05 -3.35 8.38
C PRO A 881 -1.63 -4.77 8.58
N THR A 882 -0.84 -5.81 8.27
CA THR A 882 -1.12 -7.20 8.67
C THR A 882 -0.48 -7.51 10.02
N ILE A 883 -1.04 -8.49 10.75
CA ILE A 883 -0.47 -8.94 12.04
C ILE A 883 0.93 -9.51 11.83
N ASP A 884 1.22 -10.19 10.72
CA ASP A 884 2.56 -10.70 10.40
C ASP A 884 3.58 -9.59 10.17
N ASN A 885 3.19 -8.55 9.43
CA ASN A 885 4.07 -7.40 9.17
C ASN A 885 4.35 -6.64 10.47
N PHE A 886 3.34 -6.46 11.33
CA PHE A 886 3.51 -5.84 12.64
C PHE A 886 4.35 -6.69 13.59
N SER A 887 4.13 -8.01 13.63
CA SER A 887 4.91 -8.93 14.47
C SER A 887 6.37 -8.97 14.03
N ARG A 888 6.65 -9.01 12.72
CA ARG A 888 8.02 -8.88 12.18
C ARG A 888 8.67 -7.57 12.60
N VAL A 889 7.97 -6.43 12.47
CA VAL A 889 8.48 -5.13 12.91
C VAL A 889 8.75 -5.13 14.41
N THR A 890 7.84 -5.69 15.21
CA THR A 890 7.98 -5.85 16.67
C THR A 890 9.23 -6.66 17.00
N HIS A 891 9.34 -7.91 16.53
CA HIS A 891 10.46 -8.82 16.82
C HIS A 891 11.83 -8.26 16.42
N TYR A 892 11.93 -7.59 15.27
CA TYR A 892 13.19 -6.94 14.87
C TYR A 892 13.48 -5.70 15.74
N SER A 893 12.48 -4.87 16.05
CA SER A 893 12.67 -3.69 16.90
C SER A 893 13.03 -4.08 18.34
N THR A 894 12.30 -5.00 18.97
CA THR A 894 12.57 -5.49 20.34
C THR A 894 13.91 -6.20 20.42
N GLY A 895 14.24 -7.08 19.47
CA GLY A 895 15.52 -7.80 19.44
C GLY A 895 16.75 -6.89 19.27
N VAL A 896 16.68 -5.91 18.37
CA VAL A 896 17.76 -4.90 18.20
C VAL A 896 17.87 -4.00 19.44
N SER A 897 16.73 -3.60 20.02
CA SER A 897 16.69 -2.80 21.25
C SER A 897 17.30 -3.54 22.43
N MET A 898 16.99 -4.82 22.59
CA MET A 898 17.56 -5.72 23.60
C MET A 898 19.07 -5.82 23.48
N LEU A 899 19.60 -6.02 22.26
CA LEU A 899 21.04 -6.09 22.04
C LEU A 899 21.74 -4.77 22.40
N ALA A 900 21.19 -3.63 21.95
CA ALA A 900 21.74 -2.31 22.27
C ALA A 900 21.69 -2.00 23.79
N CYS A 901 20.56 -2.32 24.43
CA CYS A 901 20.38 -2.18 25.88
C CYS A 901 21.34 -3.07 26.68
N LEU A 902 21.48 -4.35 26.30
CA LEU A 902 22.38 -5.29 26.98
C LEU A 902 23.84 -4.87 26.84
N ILE A 903 24.27 -4.44 25.65
CA ILE A 903 25.63 -3.91 25.41
C ILE A 903 25.87 -2.67 26.27
N MET A 904 24.95 -1.70 26.30
CA MET A 904 25.08 -0.50 27.13
C MET A 904 25.12 -0.84 28.61
N ALA A 905 24.22 -1.71 29.07
CA ALA A 905 24.10 -2.13 30.46
C ALA A 905 25.39 -2.79 30.96
N LEU A 906 25.92 -3.75 30.21
CA LEU A 906 27.18 -4.42 30.52
C LEU A 906 28.37 -3.45 30.50
N ALA A 907 28.50 -2.61 29.47
CA ALA A 907 29.60 -1.66 29.36
C ALA A 907 29.63 -0.65 30.52
N GLY A 908 28.47 -0.05 30.84
CA GLY A 908 28.34 0.90 31.94
C GLY A 908 28.51 0.26 33.32
N PHE A 909 27.89 -0.90 33.56
CA PHE A 909 27.96 -1.58 34.85
C PHE A 909 29.35 -2.19 35.11
N LEU A 910 29.98 -2.84 34.14
CA LEU A 910 31.31 -3.43 34.32
C LEU A 910 32.44 -2.38 34.45
N THR A 911 32.17 -1.13 34.06
CA THR A 911 33.07 0.01 34.31
C THR A 911 32.83 0.62 35.70
N PHE A 912 31.57 0.90 36.06
CA PHE A 912 31.22 1.74 37.21
C PHE A 912 30.63 1.03 38.43
N GLY A 913 30.25 -0.26 38.34
CA GLY A 913 29.84 -1.10 39.47
C GLY A 913 28.82 -0.49 40.43
N ASP A 914 29.20 -0.36 41.69
CA ASP A 914 28.42 0.32 42.74
C ASP A 914 28.20 1.83 42.50
N LYS A 915 29.12 2.49 41.79
CA LYS A 915 29.07 3.93 41.46
C LYS A 915 28.16 4.26 40.26
N THR A 916 27.59 3.28 39.54
CA THR A 916 26.76 3.54 38.35
C THR A 916 25.54 4.42 38.65
N LEU A 917 25.44 5.57 37.98
CA LEU A 917 24.35 6.56 38.13
C LEU A 917 23.17 6.25 37.21
N GLY A 918 22.01 6.84 37.49
CA GLY A 918 20.80 6.70 36.66
C GLY A 918 20.95 7.27 35.24
N ASN A 919 21.89 8.19 35.05
CA ASN A 919 22.42 8.60 33.75
C ASN A 919 23.90 8.19 33.67
N VAL A 920 24.20 7.13 32.91
CA VAL A 920 25.58 6.61 32.79
C VAL A 920 26.56 7.62 32.16
N LEU A 921 26.09 8.60 31.38
CA LEU A 921 26.96 9.66 30.86
C LEU A 921 27.44 10.61 31.95
N ASN A 922 26.79 10.65 33.12
CA ASN A 922 27.23 11.47 34.27
C ASN A 922 28.34 10.77 35.09
N ASN A 923 28.62 9.47 34.85
CA ASN A 923 29.78 8.79 35.43
C ASN A 923 31.10 9.14 34.73
N PHE A 924 31.05 9.69 33.52
CA PHE A 924 32.24 10.06 32.76
C PHE A 924 32.63 11.54 33.00
N PRO A 925 33.92 11.88 32.93
CA PRO A 925 34.41 13.26 33.01
C PRO A 925 33.75 14.25 32.02
N SER A 926 33.80 15.55 32.34
CA SER A 926 33.18 16.64 31.56
C SER A 926 34.10 17.27 30.51
N ASP A 927 35.41 17.00 30.58
CA ASP A 927 36.43 17.41 29.60
C ASP A 927 36.47 16.50 28.35
N ASN A 928 36.07 15.24 28.50
CA ASN A 928 36.16 14.22 27.46
C ASN A 928 35.27 14.54 26.24
N SER A 929 35.90 14.90 25.13
CA SER A 929 35.23 15.33 23.89
C SER A 929 34.31 14.26 23.29
N MET A 930 34.68 12.97 23.34
CA MET A 930 33.86 11.88 22.81
C MET A 930 32.58 11.69 23.64
N VAL A 931 32.68 11.83 24.96
CA VAL A 931 31.53 11.82 25.87
C VAL A 931 30.65 13.05 25.65
N ASN A 932 31.24 14.23 25.43
CA ASN A 932 30.48 15.44 25.12
C ASN A 932 29.74 15.36 23.77
N VAL A 933 30.31 14.68 22.76
CA VAL A 933 29.58 14.35 21.52
C VAL A 933 28.41 13.42 21.80
N ALA A 934 28.58 12.39 22.64
CA ALA A 934 27.46 11.52 23.05
C ALA A 934 26.37 12.27 23.84
N ARG A 935 26.76 13.18 24.76
CA ARG A 935 25.84 14.08 25.49
C ARG A 935 25.05 14.98 24.53
N LEU A 936 25.68 15.51 23.48
CA LEU A 936 25.02 16.32 22.44
C LEU A 936 23.98 15.50 21.67
N PHE A 937 24.34 14.33 21.15
CA PHE A 937 23.39 13.45 20.45
C PHE A 937 22.25 13.01 21.35
N PHE A 938 22.51 12.74 22.63
CA PHE A 938 21.48 12.35 23.59
C PHE A 938 20.51 13.50 23.88
N GLY A 939 21.02 14.69 24.23
CA GLY A 939 20.22 15.88 24.51
C GLY A 939 19.38 16.33 23.30
N LEU A 940 19.96 16.33 22.10
CA LEU A 940 19.22 16.61 20.86
C LEU A 940 18.08 15.59 20.63
N ASN A 941 18.35 14.29 20.81
CA ASN A 941 17.32 13.26 20.66
C ASN A 941 16.16 13.46 21.65
N MET A 942 16.45 13.80 22.91
CA MET A 942 15.41 14.05 23.91
C MET A 942 14.56 15.27 23.55
N LEU A 943 15.17 16.35 23.07
CA LEU A 943 14.45 17.54 22.59
C LEU A 943 13.50 17.23 21.42
N THR A 944 13.86 16.28 20.54
CA THR A 944 13.00 15.82 19.43
C THR A 944 12.02 14.71 19.80
N THR A 945 12.20 14.03 20.93
CA THR A 945 11.31 12.93 21.39
C THR A 945 10.22 13.42 22.35
N LEU A 946 10.48 14.46 23.16
CA LEU A 946 9.49 15.10 24.04
C LEU A 946 8.17 15.49 23.34
N PRO A 947 8.17 16.01 22.09
CA PRO A 947 6.93 16.27 21.34
C PRO A 947 6.07 15.03 21.06
N LEU A 948 6.66 13.84 20.97
CA LEU A 948 5.92 12.59 20.72
C LEU A 948 5.15 12.17 21.98
N GLU A 949 5.80 12.21 23.15
CA GLU A 949 5.12 11.93 24.43
C GLU A 949 4.08 13.02 24.78
N ALA A 950 4.36 14.28 24.44
CA ALA A 950 3.38 15.37 24.59
C ALA A 950 2.14 15.17 23.70
N PHE A 951 2.32 14.64 22.49
CA PHE A 951 1.22 14.21 21.63
C PHE A 951 0.43 13.08 22.31
N VAL A 952 1.10 12.00 22.77
CA VAL A 952 0.43 10.87 23.44
C VAL A 952 -0.38 11.33 24.66
N CYS A 953 0.17 12.20 25.50
CA CYS A 953 -0.56 12.79 26.63
C CYS A 953 -1.82 13.54 26.17
N ARG A 954 -1.70 14.37 25.12
CA ARG A 954 -2.79 15.19 24.61
C ARG A 954 -3.89 14.35 23.96
N GLU A 955 -3.55 13.34 23.15
CA GLU A 955 -4.56 12.45 22.56
C GLU A 955 -5.33 11.69 23.65
N VAL A 956 -4.64 11.15 24.66
CA VAL A 956 -5.29 10.46 25.79
C VAL A 956 -6.26 11.39 26.53
N MET A 957 -5.90 12.66 26.71
CA MET A 957 -6.78 13.69 27.29
C MET A 957 -7.97 14.04 26.39
N LEU A 958 -7.76 14.12 25.07
CA LEU A 958 -8.81 14.40 24.09
C LEU A 958 -9.79 13.23 24.00
N THR A 959 -9.33 12.00 23.77
CA THR A 959 -10.16 10.79 23.72
C THR A 959 -10.93 10.54 25.02
N TYR A 960 -10.44 11.00 26.19
CA TYR A 960 -11.12 10.82 27.47
C TYR A 960 -12.17 11.90 27.79
N TRP A 961 -11.94 13.17 27.45
CA TRP A 961 -12.85 14.29 27.79
C TRP A 961 -13.63 14.87 26.60
N TYR A 962 -13.17 14.64 25.37
CA TYR A 962 -13.68 15.24 24.12
C TYR A 962 -13.65 14.22 22.95
N PRO A 963 -14.20 12.98 23.10
CA PRO A 963 -14.10 11.95 22.07
C PRO A 963 -14.80 12.32 20.76
N ASP A 964 -15.98 12.92 20.82
CA ASP A 964 -16.84 13.26 19.66
C ASP A 964 -16.72 14.72 19.23
N GLU A 965 -15.69 15.44 19.68
CA GLU A 965 -15.67 16.90 19.73
C GLU A 965 -14.60 17.47 18.77
N PRO A 966 -14.98 18.23 17.72
CA PRO A 966 -14.08 18.57 16.60
C PRO A 966 -12.86 19.41 17.02
N PHE A 967 -11.85 19.47 16.13
CA PHE A 967 -10.55 20.09 16.44
C PHE A 967 -10.69 21.58 16.84
N ASN A 968 -10.39 21.87 18.11
CA ASN A 968 -10.39 23.23 18.63
C ASN A 968 -8.97 23.73 18.91
N LEU A 969 -8.53 24.77 18.19
CA LEU A 969 -7.18 25.34 18.32
C LEU A 969 -6.89 25.86 19.74
N ARG A 970 -7.88 26.40 20.46
CA ARG A 970 -7.68 26.86 21.85
C ARG A 970 -7.47 25.68 22.80
N ARG A 971 -8.23 24.59 22.64
CA ARG A 971 -8.07 23.33 23.38
C ARG A 971 -6.67 22.73 23.14
N HIS A 972 -6.26 22.66 21.87
CA HIS A 972 -4.94 22.19 21.44
C HIS A 972 -3.78 23.00 22.04
N LEU A 973 -3.85 24.33 21.96
CA LEU A 973 -2.84 25.22 22.55
C LEU A 973 -2.79 25.06 24.07
N VAL A 974 -3.92 25.21 24.77
CA VAL A 974 -3.97 25.14 26.24
C VAL A 974 -3.43 23.80 26.77
N PHE A 975 -3.83 22.67 26.19
CA PHE A 975 -3.33 21.35 26.61
C PHE A 975 -1.84 21.20 26.32
N SER A 976 -1.36 21.59 25.14
CA SER A 976 0.07 21.48 24.78
C SER A 976 0.95 22.36 25.66
N THR A 977 0.55 23.61 25.92
CA THR A 977 1.25 24.51 26.83
C THR A 977 1.24 23.99 28.27
N ALA A 978 0.09 23.51 28.77
CA ALA A 978 -0.02 23.00 30.14
C ALA A 978 0.84 21.74 30.36
N LEU A 979 0.84 20.81 29.39
CA LEU A 979 1.67 19.59 29.44
C LEU A 979 3.17 19.91 29.47
N VAL A 980 3.65 20.74 28.54
CA VAL A 980 5.08 21.08 28.46
C VAL A 980 5.52 21.94 29.64
N ALA A 981 4.71 22.91 30.07
CA ALA A 981 5.00 23.72 31.25
C ALA A 981 5.01 22.88 32.55
N GLY A 982 4.07 21.93 32.69
CA GLY A 982 4.01 21.01 33.83
C GLY A 982 5.22 20.07 33.89
N ALA A 983 5.56 19.42 32.77
CA ALA A 983 6.73 18.55 32.69
C ALA A 983 8.03 19.33 32.91
N THR A 984 8.14 20.55 32.37
CA THR A 984 9.26 21.48 32.63
C THR A 984 9.33 21.81 34.12
N GLY A 985 8.23 22.21 34.75
CA GLY A 985 8.15 22.54 36.17
C GLY A 985 8.66 21.41 37.08
N ILE A 986 8.26 20.16 36.81
CA ILE A 986 8.75 18.99 37.55
C ILE A 986 10.23 18.73 37.25
N SER A 987 10.68 18.86 36.00
CA SER A 987 12.09 18.69 35.59
C SER A 987 13.05 19.71 36.25
N LEU A 988 12.54 20.90 36.62
CA LEU A 988 13.27 21.92 37.38
C LEU A 988 13.36 21.61 38.88
N LEU A 989 12.43 20.80 39.39
CA LEU A 989 12.35 20.37 40.80
C LEU A 989 13.09 19.05 41.06
N THR A 990 13.13 18.10 40.11
CA THR A 990 13.89 16.85 40.24
C THR A 990 15.24 16.88 39.51
N CYS A 991 16.23 16.24 40.15
CA CYS A 991 17.55 15.98 39.58
C CYS A 991 17.88 14.47 39.52
N ASP A 992 16.99 13.59 39.98
CA ASP A 992 17.22 12.14 39.95
C ASP A 992 16.39 11.46 38.85
N LEU A 993 17.05 11.16 37.74
CA LEU A 993 16.49 10.42 36.61
C LEU A 993 16.11 8.97 36.98
N GLY A 994 16.85 8.35 37.90
CA GLY A 994 16.62 6.98 38.34
C GLY A 994 15.32 6.85 39.12
N VAL A 995 14.97 7.82 39.96
CA VAL A 995 13.67 7.86 40.67
C VAL A 995 12.50 8.00 39.69
N VAL A 996 12.65 8.78 38.61
CA VAL A 996 11.62 8.89 37.55
C VAL A 996 11.43 7.55 36.84
N PHE A 997 12.52 6.91 36.40
CA PHE A 997 12.48 5.60 35.75
C PHE A 997 11.90 4.50 36.68
N GLU A 998 12.30 4.48 37.96
CA GLU A 998 11.76 3.52 38.95
C GLU A 998 10.25 3.72 39.15
N LEU A 999 9.78 4.95 39.41
CA LEU A 999 8.38 5.21 39.75
C LEU A 999 7.42 5.01 38.57
N VAL A 1000 7.75 5.58 37.41
CA VAL A 1000 6.92 5.48 36.19
C VAL A 1000 6.97 4.06 35.64
N GLY A 1001 8.16 3.44 35.64
CA GLY A 1001 8.36 2.06 35.23
C GLY A 1001 7.60 1.05 36.09
N ALA A 1002 7.65 1.20 37.42
CA ALA A 1002 6.96 0.33 38.37
C ALA A 1002 5.43 0.40 38.30
N THR A 1003 4.87 1.50 37.78
CA THR A 1003 3.42 1.77 37.82
C THR A 1003 2.79 1.67 36.44
N SER A 1004 2.88 2.72 35.62
CA SER A 1004 2.21 2.79 34.32
C SER A 1004 2.81 1.82 33.31
N ALA A 1005 4.13 1.66 33.26
CA ALA A 1005 4.76 0.74 32.31
C ALA A 1005 4.38 -0.72 32.59
N VAL A 1006 4.45 -1.15 33.86
CA VAL A 1006 3.99 -2.47 34.31
C VAL A 1006 2.49 -2.69 34.03
N ALA A 1007 1.64 -1.69 34.28
CA ALA A 1007 0.22 -1.78 33.99
C ALA A 1007 -0.07 -1.94 32.49
N MET A 1008 0.62 -1.17 31.64
CA MET A 1008 0.45 -1.20 30.17
C MET A 1008 1.07 -2.44 29.50
N ALA A 1009 2.14 -3.00 30.04
CA ALA A 1009 2.80 -4.17 29.46
C ALA A 1009 2.20 -5.49 29.95
N TYR A 1010 2.21 -5.71 31.27
CA TYR A 1010 2.02 -7.03 31.85
C TYR A 1010 0.60 -7.27 32.38
N ILE A 1011 -0.17 -6.21 32.61
CA ILE A 1011 -1.51 -6.32 33.19
C ILE A 1011 -2.59 -6.15 32.11
N LEU A 1012 -2.69 -4.97 31.49
CA LEU A 1012 -3.83 -4.63 30.63
C LEU A 1012 -3.94 -5.49 29.34
N PRO A 1013 -2.89 -5.68 28.50
CA PRO A 1013 -3.01 -6.51 27.30
C PRO A 1013 -3.28 -8.00 27.60
N PRO A 1014 -2.60 -8.66 28.55
CA PRO A 1014 -2.95 -10.02 28.94
C PRO A 1014 -4.36 -10.16 29.53
N MET A 1015 -4.83 -9.20 30.35
CA MET A 1015 -6.22 -9.24 30.86
C MET A 1015 -7.27 -9.10 29.76
N CYS A 1016 -7.05 -8.21 28.77
CA CYS A 1016 -7.94 -8.13 27.60
C CYS A 1016 -7.93 -9.43 26.80
N TYR A 1017 -6.75 -10.01 26.55
CA TYR A 1017 -6.61 -11.29 25.83
C TYR A 1017 -7.34 -12.44 26.53
N ILE A 1018 -7.26 -12.52 27.86
CA ILE A 1018 -7.98 -13.51 28.68
C ILE A 1018 -9.50 -13.37 28.54
N LYS A 1019 -10.03 -12.15 28.36
CA LYS A 1019 -11.46 -11.91 28.23
C LYS A 1019 -11.98 -12.06 26.79
N LEU A 1020 -11.13 -11.78 25.80
CA LEU A 1020 -11.47 -11.81 24.37
C LEU A 1020 -11.24 -13.18 23.70
N THR A 1021 -10.62 -14.15 24.39
CA THR A 1021 -10.29 -15.46 23.80
C THR A 1021 -10.87 -16.66 24.56
N THR A 1022 -11.06 -17.76 23.84
CA THR A 1022 -11.36 -19.07 24.44
C THR A 1022 -10.14 -19.63 25.18
N ARG A 1023 -10.37 -20.52 26.16
CA ARG A 1023 -9.30 -21.07 27.01
C ARG A 1023 -8.30 -21.90 26.21
N SER A 1024 -7.08 -21.41 26.09
CA SER A 1024 -5.93 -22.08 25.46
C SER A 1024 -4.72 -22.11 26.39
N TRP A 1025 -3.64 -22.79 26.00
CA TRP A 1025 -2.36 -22.73 26.73
C TRP A 1025 -1.84 -21.29 26.87
N ARG A 1026 -2.01 -20.46 25.82
CA ARG A 1026 -1.62 -19.04 25.80
C ARG A 1026 -2.41 -18.23 26.84
N THR A 1027 -3.66 -18.60 27.13
CA THR A 1027 -4.48 -17.97 28.17
C THR A 1027 -3.89 -18.22 29.57
N TYR A 1028 -3.33 -19.40 29.86
CA TYR A 1028 -2.63 -19.66 31.13
C TYR A 1028 -1.33 -18.85 31.24
N MET A 1029 -0.58 -18.70 30.15
CA MET A 1029 0.59 -17.82 30.12
C MET A 1029 0.20 -16.35 30.36
N ALA A 1030 -0.92 -15.90 29.79
CA ALA A 1030 -1.47 -14.57 30.06
C ALA A 1030 -1.79 -14.39 31.56
N TYR A 1031 -2.47 -15.35 32.21
CA TYR A 1031 -2.72 -15.29 33.65
C TYR A 1031 -1.43 -15.19 34.48
N ALA A 1032 -0.38 -15.94 34.11
CA ALA A 1032 0.91 -15.86 34.79
C ALA A 1032 1.57 -14.47 34.65
N VAL A 1033 1.49 -13.84 33.47
CA VAL A 1033 2.02 -12.49 33.24
C VAL A 1033 1.20 -11.41 33.98
N VAL A 1034 -0.13 -11.55 34.09
CA VAL A 1034 -0.96 -10.66 34.93
C VAL A 1034 -0.55 -10.76 36.40
N VAL A 1035 -0.41 -11.98 36.94
CA VAL A 1035 -0.02 -12.20 38.34
C VAL A 1035 1.38 -11.64 38.62
N PHE A 1036 2.32 -11.83 37.69
CA PHE A 1036 3.65 -11.23 37.74
C PHE A 1036 3.57 -9.69 37.76
N GLY A 1037 2.83 -9.09 36.82
CA GLY A 1037 2.66 -7.63 36.72
C GLY A 1037 2.06 -7.03 37.99
N VAL A 1038 0.99 -7.62 38.52
CA VAL A 1038 0.35 -7.17 39.78
C VAL A 1038 1.31 -7.28 40.96
N ALA A 1039 2.04 -8.40 41.09
CA ALA A 1039 3.01 -8.59 42.16
C ALA A 1039 4.16 -7.56 42.10
N VAL A 1040 4.73 -7.34 40.91
CA VAL A 1040 5.76 -6.30 40.69
C VAL A 1040 5.23 -4.92 41.03
N MET A 1041 4.05 -4.53 40.51
CA MET A 1041 3.47 -3.22 40.76
C MET A 1041 3.26 -2.96 42.25
N VAL A 1042 2.67 -3.90 42.98
CA VAL A 1042 2.43 -3.77 44.43
C VAL A 1042 3.75 -3.68 45.20
N ILE A 1043 4.72 -4.57 44.94
CA ILE A 1043 6.00 -4.58 45.65
C ILE A 1043 6.81 -3.31 45.35
N SER A 1044 6.91 -2.92 44.08
CA SER A 1044 7.67 -1.73 43.68
C SER A 1044 7.02 -0.42 44.15
N VAL A 1045 5.68 -0.32 44.20
CA VAL A 1045 5.00 0.83 44.82
C VAL A 1045 5.26 0.89 46.33
N ILE A 1046 5.17 -0.23 47.05
CA ILE A 1046 5.50 -0.27 48.49
C ILE A 1046 6.97 0.14 48.72
N GLN A 1047 7.89 -0.32 47.88
CA GLN A 1047 9.31 0.05 47.97
C GLN A 1047 9.58 1.51 47.58
N ALA A 1048 8.90 2.05 46.57
CA ALA A 1048 9.03 3.46 46.18
C ALA A 1048 8.46 4.40 47.25
N VAL A 1049 7.26 4.10 47.77
CA VAL A 1049 6.65 4.84 48.89
C VAL A 1049 7.52 4.72 50.14
N GLY A 1050 8.09 3.53 50.43
CA GLY A 1050 9.05 3.33 51.51
C GLY A 1050 10.34 4.15 51.34
N LYS A 1051 10.91 4.20 50.14
CA LYS A 1051 12.05 5.08 49.80
C LYS A 1051 11.68 6.56 50.02
N ILE A 1052 10.49 6.99 49.61
CA ILE A 1052 10.03 8.39 49.74
C ILE A 1052 9.82 8.76 51.22
N ILE A 1053 9.13 7.92 52.01
CA ILE A 1053 8.87 8.17 53.44
C ILE A 1053 10.18 8.20 54.24
N ASN A 1054 11.08 7.23 54.01
CA ASN A 1054 12.37 7.18 54.70
C ASN A 1054 13.34 8.27 54.20
N GLY A 1055 13.26 8.64 52.92
CA GLY A 1055 14.05 9.72 52.31
C GLY A 1055 13.62 11.12 52.72
N ALA A 1056 12.33 11.33 53.03
CA ALA A 1056 11.79 12.62 53.48
C ALA A 1056 12.40 13.13 54.80
N PHE A 1057 13.10 12.27 55.56
CA PHE A 1057 13.83 12.63 56.77
C PHE A 1057 15.36 12.60 56.63
N SER A 1058 15.90 12.39 55.43
CA SER A 1058 17.34 12.41 55.15
C SER A 1058 17.68 13.48 54.11
N PRO A 1059 17.88 14.76 54.51
CA PRO A 1059 18.34 15.82 53.62
C PRO A 1059 19.81 15.58 53.23
N TYR A 1060 20.04 14.68 52.27
CA TYR A 1060 21.37 14.50 51.69
C TYR A 1060 21.74 15.79 50.96
N SER A 1061 22.79 16.45 51.45
CA SER A 1061 23.13 17.81 51.03
C SER A 1061 23.32 17.90 49.51
N PRO A 1062 22.92 19.02 48.88
CA PRO A 1062 23.51 19.38 47.60
C PRO A 1062 24.98 19.68 47.85
N THR A 1063 25.87 18.69 47.66
CA THR A 1063 27.30 18.90 47.63
C THR A 1063 27.63 19.62 46.33
N PRO A 1064 27.98 20.93 46.34
CA PRO A 1064 28.46 21.56 45.13
C PRO A 1064 29.81 20.94 44.79
N VAL A 1065 29.96 20.42 43.56
CA VAL A 1065 31.28 20.06 43.04
C VAL A 1065 32.02 21.37 42.79
N ARG A 1066 32.80 21.80 43.79
CA ARG A 1066 33.46 23.10 43.86
C ARG A 1066 34.98 22.87 43.80
N GLY A 1067 35.60 23.29 42.71
CA GLY A 1067 36.93 22.85 42.31
C GLY A 1067 36.83 21.64 41.36
N TYR A 1068 37.60 21.56 40.29
CA TYR A 1068 38.85 22.28 40.02
C TYR A 1068 38.72 23.52 39.13
N ASN A 1069 39.79 24.33 39.09
CA ASN A 1069 40.06 25.34 38.06
C ASN A 1069 40.66 24.66 36.82
#